data_AF-A0A2I0N0E3-F1
#
_entry.id   AF-A0A2I0N0E3-F1
#
_cell.length_a   1.000
_cell.length_b   1.000
_cell.length_c   1.000
_cell.angle_alpha   90.00
_cell.angle_beta   90.00
_cell.angle_gamma   90.00
#
_symmetry.space_group_name_H-M   'P 1'
#
loop_
_entity.id
_entity.type
_entity.pdbx_description
1 polymer ?
#
loop_
_entity_poly.entity_id
_entity_poly.type
_entity_poly.pdbx_seq_one_letter_code
_entity_poly.pdbx_strand_id
1 'polypeptide(L)'
;MNAAIGVEQLNNLKDEFKTYLRETNPQWAERTISTIGSDAFFALNNNVGVDFWSSLVSEEALLVARDKIRDFLAGTKGAGNADERANGYLSALKQLKTFLDTKHPTLPAEWSGKSISDVNLRSDFQVWMKKQKKSNGESYSPNTINAYTTALKNATAKLGLGDAVLTDLFFYTTADEFEAARKTILAAPNFEEVDSAAGNKAYSNGMVIYACFLKELGEPSAWIFQGNPKYYDVIGAVEALDKLTWAVNQYPKQIKKDDKAYIWVSGSDGGIIASGTIICDPEIRKPNLSDPYNRGDALKNKPYLAVDISVERKLTLEKVPRAVLLVDERTKQLEILTYPGATNFRVTKAQEEVIESIIDGSYERIPAVDEPKVEVVSKRRYWLYSPGEQAKFWETFYKDGIMGIGWDDLGDLSQYDSKADIKAVMKQKYDDDKSYKNDGHALWQFANEVAVGDIVFAKRGMGVIVGRGVVESDYIYDTNRSEFKHIHKVNWTQKGDWEHPGQAVMKTLTDITQYTEYVEKLEALVLGESDLPETDDEPEIQYPDYSEADFLSEVYIGTERYATLKGLLLRKKNVILQGAPGVGKTFAAQRLAFSIMGEKDTSRVKVVQFHQSYSYEDFVMGYRPNESGGFTRAEGPFYKFCKTAESDDERPYFFIIDEINRGNLSKIFGELLMLIEGDKRGEKNALRLLYKDEQFSVPENIHIIGMMNTADRSLAMIDYALRRRFAFFDMEPAFQSDGFKARQSAIQNPRFDALVSTVESLNKTIGEDASLGVGFRIGHSYFCTNDIVDDAWISSVIEYELMPLLNEYWFDEPSKVESWSARLRGVVNG
;
A
#
# COMPACT_ATOMS: atom_id res chain seq x y z
N MET A 1 -23.36 34.39 4.99
CA MET A 1 -24.38 33.78 5.88
C MET A 1 -24.72 32.38 5.38
N ASN A 2 -24.29 31.38 6.15
CA ASN A 2 -24.69 29.96 6.22
C ASN A 2 -24.80 29.12 4.93
N ALA A 3 -23.65 28.75 4.36
CA ALA A 3 -23.54 27.70 3.33
C ALA A 3 -23.27 26.29 3.88
N ALA A 4 -23.15 26.13 5.20
CA ALA A 4 -22.86 24.86 5.87
C ALA A 4 -23.94 24.51 6.91
N ILE A 5 -24.23 23.22 7.04
CA ILE A 5 -25.07 22.65 8.10
C ILE A 5 -24.21 22.48 9.34
N GLY A 6 -24.61 23.07 10.46
CA GLY A 6 -23.93 22.88 11.75
C GLY A 6 -24.05 21.42 12.21
N VAL A 7 -22.96 20.80 12.69
CA VAL A 7 -22.99 19.44 13.25
C VAL A 7 -23.99 19.33 14.40
N GLU A 8 -24.13 20.39 15.20
CA GLU A 8 -25.14 20.47 16.26
C GLU A 8 -26.56 20.46 15.69
N GLN A 9 -26.82 21.20 14.61
CA GLN A 9 -28.12 21.19 13.93
C GLN A 9 -28.44 19.80 13.36
N LEU A 10 -27.44 19.10 12.82
CA LEU A 10 -27.61 17.73 12.33
C LEU A 10 -27.84 16.72 13.45
N ASN A 11 -27.15 16.85 14.58
CA ASN A 11 -27.33 15.97 15.74
C ASN A 11 -28.69 16.17 16.39
N ASN A 12 -29.13 17.43 16.55
CA ASN A 12 -30.47 17.76 17.03
C ASN A 12 -31.53 17.13 16.13
N LEU A 13 -31.38 17.23 14.81
CA LEU A 13 -32.28 16.59 13.85
C LEU A 13 -32.30 15.05 13.99
N LYS A 14 -31.16 14.41 14.23
CA LYS A 14 -31.07 12.95 14.46
C LYS A 14 -31.79 12.54 15.75
N ASP A 15 -31.67 13.33 16.81
CA ASP A 15 -32.32 13.05 18.09
C ASP A 15 -33.83 13.32 18.05
N GLU A 16 -34.24 14.38 17.34
CA GLU A 16 -35.66 14.63 17.02
C GLU A 16 -36.25 13.49 16.20
N PHE A 17 -35.52 12.98 15.19
CA PHE A 17 -35.98 11.85 14.39
C PHE A 17 -36.16 10.58 15.25
N LYS A 18 -35.21 10.25 16.13
CA LYS A 18 -35.34 9.10 17.05
C LYS A 18 -36.52 9.27 18.01
N THR A 19 -36.76 10.49 18.49
CA THR A 19 -37.90 10.81 19.35
C THR A 19 -39.21 10.64 18.59
N TYR A 20 -39.30 11.13 17.36
CA TYR A 20 -40.43 10.90 16.47
C TYR A 20 -40.72 9.41 16.23
N LEU A 21 -39.68 8.59 16.01
CA LEU A 21 -39.85 7.14 15.85
C LEU A 21 -40.43 6.48 17.11
N ARG A 22 -40.02 6.91 18.31
CA ARG A 22 -40.59 6.43 19.59
C ARG A 22 -42.06 6.78 19.72
N GLU A 23 -42.43 8.02 19.39
CA GLU A 23 -43.80 8.51 19.52
C GLU A 23 -44.75 7.85 18.51
N THR A 24 -44.30 7.69 17.27
CA THR A 24 -45.12 7.13 16.18
C THR A 24 -45.15 5.60 16.19
N ASN A 25 -44.14 4.94 16.78
CA ASN A 25 -44.07 3.48 16.88
C ASN A 25 -43.77 3.03 18.33
N PRO A 26 -44.70 3.20 19.30
CA PRO A 26 -44.45 2.89 20.71
C PRO A 26 -44.14 1.42 21.00
N GLN A 27 -44.45 0.53 20.04
CA GLN A 27 -44.28 -0.91 20.15
C GLN A 27 -42.86 -1.37 19.74
N TRP A 28 -42.05 -0.48 19.15
CA TRP A 28 -40.71 -0.83 18.69
C TRP A 28 -39.71 -0.85 19.84
N ALA A 29 -38.87 -1.87 19.89
CA ALA A 29 -37.76 -1.92 20.83
C ALA A 29 -36.73 -0.82 20.53
N GLU A 30 -36.04 -0.32 21.56
CA GLU A 30 -34.97 0.70 21.41
C GLU A 30 -33.87 0.28 20.42
N ARG A 31 -33.57 -1.02 20.35
CA ARG A 31 -32.62 -1.55 19.36
C ARG A 31 -33.08 -1.28 17.92
N THR A 32 -34.37 -1.46 17.63
CA THR A 32 -34.95 -1.20 16.31
C THR A 32 -34.93 0.28 15.97
N ILE A 33 -35.28 1.15 16.92
CA ILE A 33 -35.22 2.61 16.75
C ILE A 33 -33.79 3.07 16.49
N SER A 34 -32.82 2.54 17.23
CA SER A 34 -31.40 2.86 17.04
C SER A 34 -30.88 2.40 15.67
N THR A 35 -31.26 1.19 15.22
CA THR A 35 -30.88 0.67 13.90
C THR A 35 -31.45 1.56 12.78
N ILE A 36 -32.76 1.84 12.80
CA ILE A 36 -33.40 2.70 11.79
C ILE A 36 -32.83 4.12 11.81
N GLY A 37 -32.58 4.67 13.00
CA GLY A 37 -31.98 5.99 13.17
C GLY A 37 -30.54 6.08 12.64
N SER A 38 -29.79 4.97 12.61
CA SER A 38 -28.46 4.91 11.99
C SER A 38 -28.56 4.69 10.48
N ASP A 39 -29.37 3.73 10.06
CA ASP A 39 -29.52 3.31 8.66
C ASP A 39 -30.08 4.42 7.78
N ALA A 40 -30.98 5.26 8.32
CA ALA A 40 -31.55 6.40 7.61
C ALA A 40 -30.50 7.44 7.18
N PHE A 41 -29.35 7.49 7.86
CA PHE A 41 -28.25 8.42 7.55
C PHE A 41 -27.05 7.70 6.91
N PHE A 42 -27.20 6.44 6.48
CA PHE A 42 -26.12 5.64 5.91
C PHE A 42 -25.43 6.31 4.72
N ALA A 43 -26.22 6.82 3.76
CA ALA A 43 -25.73 7.48 2.56
C ALA A 43 -24.92 8.75 2.88
N LEU A 44 -25.35 9.49 3.90
CA LEU A 44 -24.65 10.68 4.39
C LEU A 44 -23.31 10.34 5.02
N ASN A 45 -23.26 9.29 5.85
CA ASN A 45 -22.06 8.91 6.59
C ASN A 45 -21.00 8.20 5.75
N ASN A 46 -21.37 7.58 4.63
CA ASN A 46 -20.48 6.75 3.80
C ASN A 46 -20.19 7.37 2.42
N ASN A 47 -20.61 8.61 2.18
CA ASN A 47 -20.37 9.36 0.94
C ASN A 47 -20.64 8.54 -0.33
N VAL A 48 -21.83 7.95 -0.42
CA VAL A 48 -22.23 6.97 -1.46
C VAL A 48 -22.46 7.60 -2.85
N GLY A 49 -21.90 8.78 -3.12
CA GLY A 49 -21.97 9.46 -4.41
C GLY A 49 -23.33 10.08 -4.73
N VAL A 50 -24.15 10.38 -3.72
CA VAL A 50 -25.43 11.11 -3.84
C VAL A 50 -25.43 12.31 -2.91
N ASP A 51 -26.10 13.41 -3.30
CA ASP A 51 -26.42 14.47 -2.34
C ASP A 51 -27.56 13.97 -1.44
N PHE A 52 -27.23 13.61 -0.20
CA PHE A 52 -28.15 12.99 0.76
C PHE A 52 -29.46 13.78 0.91
N TRP A 53 -29.38 15.11 1.06
CA TRP A 53 -30.57 15.94 1.28
C TRP A 53 -31.44 16.02 0.04
N SER A 54 -30.83 16.08 -1.16
CA SER A 54 -31.58 16.00 -2.42
C SER A 54 -32.36 14.68 -2.56
N SER A 55 -31.84 13.58 -2.00
CA SER A 55 -32.52 12.28 -2.06
C SER A 55 -33.83 12.23 -1.27
N LEU A 56 -34.02 13.14 -0.31
CA LEU A 56 -35.20 13.18 0.56
C LEU A 56 -36.32 14.08 0.01
N VAL A 57 -36.10 14.73 -1.14
CA VAL A 57 -37.05 15.68 -1.76
C VAL A 57 -38.24 14.96 -2.41
N SER A 58 -38.03 13.82 -3.09
CA SER A 58 -39.10 13.06 -3.76
C SER A 58 -38.91 11.55 -3.64
N GLU A 59 -39.97 10.77 -3.93
CA GLU A 59 -39.87 9.30 -3.93
C GLU A 59 -38.94 8.77 -5.02
N GLU A 60 -38.90 9.43 -6.18
CA GLU A 60 -37.97 9.08 -7.27
C GLU A 60 -36.51 9.27 -6.82
N ALA A 61 -36.23 10.34 -6.08
CA ALA A 61 -34.88 10.63 -5.57
C ALA A 61 -34.43 9.60 -4.52
N LEU A 62 -35.36 9.07 -3.71
CA LEU A 62 -35.09 7.98 -2.78
C LEU A 62 -34.67 6.68 -3.49
N LEU A 63 -35.32 6.36 -4.61
CA LEU A 63 -34.97 5.17 -5.41
C LEU A 63 -33.58 5.31 -6.03
N VAL A 64 -33.22 6.49 -6.52
CA VAL A 64 -31.87 6.78 -7.02
C VAL A 64 -30.83 6.63 -5.90
N ALA A 65 -31.12 7.11 -4.69
CA ALA A 65 -30.24 6.90 -3.55
C ALA A 65 -30.10 5.42 -3.17
N ARG A 66 -31.18 4.64 -3.23
CA ARG A 66 -31.13 3.18 -3.01
C ARG A 66 -30.23 2.48 -4.01
N ASP A 67 -30.34 2.80 -5.30
CA ASP A 67 -29.51 2.17 -6.33
C ASP A 67 -28.04 2.52 -6.15
N LYS A 68 -27.73 3.75 -5.73
CA LYS A 68 -26.36 4.18 -5.41
C LYS A 68 -25.80 3.49 -4.17
N ILE A 69 -26.62 3.27 -3.15
CA ILE A 69 -26.25 2.44 -1.98
C ILE A 69 -26.00 0.99 -2.42
N ARG A 70 -26.83 0.41 -3.29
CA ARG A 70 -26.63 -0.94 -3.83
C ARG A 70 -25.29 -1.04 -4.57
N ASP A 71 -25.00 -0.10 -5.46
CA ASP A 71 -23.75 -0.09 -6.24
C ASP A 71 -22.53 0.07 -5.32
N PHE A 72 -22.63 0.92 -4.29
CA PHE A 72 -21.62 1.07 -3.25
C PHE A 72 -21.39 -0.24 -2.49
N LEU A 73 -22.46 -0.93 -2.08
CA LEU A 73 -22.38 -2.21 -1.38
C LEU A 73 -21.81 -3.33 -2.27
N ALA A 74 -22.15 -3.35 -3.55
CA ALA A 74 -21.65 -4.32 -4.52
C ALA A 74 -20.14 -4.17 -4.78
N GLY A 75 -19.60 -2.96 -4.65
CA GLY A 75 -18.16 -2.68 -4.76
C GLY A 75 -17.33 -3.02 -3.51
N THR A 76 -17.98 -3.36 -2.38
CA THR A 76 -17.29 -3.70 -1.12
C THR A 76 -17.04 -5.21 -1.01
N LYS A 77 -15.84 -5.62 -0.54
CA LYS A 77 -15.49 -7.05 -0.39
C LYS A 77 -16.43 -7.74 0.61
N GLY A 78 -17.22 -8.71 0.15
CA GLY A 78 -18.19 -9.48 0.97
C GLY A 78 -19.64 -9.44 0.48
N ALA A 79 -19.90 -9.13 -0.79
CA ALA A 79 -21.24 -8.89 -1.35
C ALA A 79 -22.12 -10.15 -1.50
N GLY A 80 -22.66 -10.64 -0.38
CA GLY A 80 -23.95 -11.33 -0.38
C GLY A 80 -25.08 -10.31 -0.23
N ASN A 81 -26.11 -10.41 -1.09
CA ASN A 81 -27.40 -9.72 -0.98
C ASN A 81 -27.37 -8.16 -0.95
N ALA A 82 -26.61 -7.53 -1.86
CA ALA A 82 -26.56 -6.07 -1.97
C ALA A 82 -27.94 -5.42 -2.18
N ASP A 83 -28.81 -6.03 -2.99
CA ASP A 83 -30.18 -5.55 -3.22
C ASP A 83 -31.06 -5.61 -1.97
N GLU A 84 -31.01 -6.71 -1.21
CA GLU A 84 -31.80 -6.88 0.02
C GLU A 84 -31.40 -5.82 1.06
N ARG A 85 -30.09 -5.59 1.22
CA ARG A 85 -29.56 -4.59 2.13
C ARG A 85 -29.90 -3.17 1.69
N ALA A 86 -29.76 -2.86 0.39
CA ALA A 86 -30.16 -1.57 -0.15
C ALA A 86 -31.66 -1.29 0.06
N ASN A 87 -32.51 -2.31 -0.03
CA ASN A 87 -33.94 -2.20 0.30
C ASN A 87 -34.19 -1.94 1.80
N GLY A 88 -33.37 -2.51 2.69
CA GLY A 88 -33.37 -2.18 4.12
C GLY A 88 -33.09 -0.69 4.37
N TYR A 89 -32.04 -0.14 3.76
CA TYR A 89 -31.71 1.29 3.86
C TYR A 89 -32.80 2.19 3.25
N LEU A 90 -33.43 1.78 2.15
CA LEU A 90 -34.56 2.50 1.56
C LEU A 90 -35.75 2.59 2.54
N SER A 91 -36.02 1.53 3.30
CA SER A 91 -37.07 1.55 4.33
C SER A 91 -36.79 2.61 5.39
N ALA A 92 -35.54 2.70 5.87
CA ALA A 92 -35.14 3.70 6.85
C ALA A 92 -35.18 5.14 6.28
N LEU A 93 -34.76 5.33 5.02
CA LEU A 93 -34.85 6.62 4.34
C LEU A 93 -36.30 7.10 4.17
N LYS A 94 -37.25 6.19 3.90
CA LYS A 94 -38.68 6.52 3.84
C LYS A 94 -39.20 7.04 5.18
N GLN A 95 -38.82 6.41 6.29
CA GLN A 95 -39.18 6.87 7.64
C GLN A 95 -38.64 8.28 7.92
N LEU A 96 -37.39 8.53 7.55
CA LEU A 96 -36.78 9.86 7.69
C LEU A 96 -37.47 10.90 6.81
N LYS A 97 -37.82 10.56 5.57
CA LYS A 97 -38.59 11.45 4.69
C LYS A 97 -39.94 11.80 5.30
N THR A 98 -40.70 10.82 5.80
CA THR A 98 -42.00 11.10 6.44
C THR A 98 -41.87 12.02 7.65
N PHE A 99 -40.83 11.83 8.47
CA PHE A 99 -40.52 12.75 9.57
C PHE A 99 -40.24 14.17 9.07
N LEU A 100 -39.38 14.32 8.06
CA LEU A 100 -39.02 15.63 7.50
C LEU A 100 -40.22 16.30 6.85
N ASP A 101 -41.02 15.59 6.04
CA ASP A 101 -42.23 16.14 5.43
C ASP A 101 -43.24 16.62 6.49
N THR A 102 -43.26 15.99 7.67
CA THR A 102 -44.18 16.33 8.77
C THR A 102 -43.67 17.50 9.63
N LYS A 103 -42.37 17.52 9.96
CA LYS A 103 -41.80 18.42 10.96
C LYS A 103 -40.92 19.52 10.37
N HIS A 104 -40.28 19.25 9.23
CA HIS A 104 -39.23 20.06 8.62
C HIS A 104 -39.33 20.05 7.06
N PRO A 105 -40.48 20.39 6.46
CA PRO A 105 -40.76 20.09 5.04
C PRO A 105 -39.87 20.82 4.03
N THR A 106 -39.33 21.99 4.40
CA THR A 106 -38.42 22.76 3.54
C THR A 106 -36.95 22.38 3.74
N LEU A 107 -36.63 21.68 4.84
CA LEU A 107 -35.26 21.39 5.26
C LEU A 107 -34.47 20.57 4.23
N PRO A 108 -35.02 19.51 3.59
CA PRO A 108 -34.30 18.79 2.55
C PRO A 108 -33.87 19.67 1.37
N ALA A 109 -34.74 20.58 0.93
CA ALA A 109 -34.45 21.51 -0.16
C ALA A 109 -33.47 22.61 0.29
N GLU A 110 -33.60 23.09 1.52
CA GLU A 110 -32.71 24.09 2.10
C GLU A 110 -31.30 23.54 2.37
N TRP A 111 -31.16 22.25 2.66
CA TRP A 111 -29.90 21.59 3.03
C TRP A 111 -29.24 20.88 1.84
N SER A 112 -29.98 20.66 0.74
CA SER A 112 -29.42 20.16 -0.51
C SER A 112 -28.30 21.06 -1.04
N GLY A 113 -27.19 20.43 -1.41
CA GLY A 113 -25.98 21.11 -1.85
C GLY A 113 -25.20 21.85 -0.76
N LYS A 114 -25.66 21.85 0.51
CA LYS A 114 -24.88 22.39 1.64
C LYS A 114 -23.95 21.32 2.20
N SER A 115 -22.71 21.70 2.49
CA SER A 115 -21.77 20.83 3.18
C SER A 115 -22.16 20.72 4.66
N ILE A 116 -21.99 19.53 5.25
CA ILE A 116 -21.90 19.43 6.70
C ILE A 116 -20.59 20.08 7.10
N SER A 117 -20.58 20.81 8.21
CA SER A 117 -19.35 21.32 8.80
C SER A 117 -18.46 20.16 9.27
N ASP A 118 -17.72 19.56 8.33
CA ASP A 118 -16.80 18.45 8.54
C ASP A 118 -15.49 19.00 9.14
N VAL A 119 -15.45 19.14 10.45
CA VAL A 119 -14.35 19.80 11.18
C VAL A 119 -14.03 19.07 12.47
N ASN A 120 -13.63 17.81 12.40
CA ASN A 120 -12.97 17.26 13.57
C ASN A 120 -11.73 16.49 13.17
N LEU A 121 -10.63 16.80 13.86
CA LEU A 121 -9.34 16.11 13.76
C LEU A 121 -9.42 14.69 14.36
N ARG A 122 -10.62 14.11 14.43
CA ARG A 122 -10.90 12.87 15.15
C ARG A 122 -10.24 11.67 14.49
N SER A 123 -10.41 11.51 13.18
CA SER A 123 -9.75 10.46 12.40
C SER A 123 -8.24 10.60 12.46
N ASP A 124 -7.76 11.82 12.36
CA ASP A 124 -6.33 12.14 12.28
C ASP A 124 -5.66 11.89 13.64
N PHE A 125 -6.34 12.27 14.73
CA PHE A 125 -5.94 11.94 16.09
C PHE A 125 -5.91 10.43 16.35
N GLN A 126 -6.88 9.67 15.84
CA GLN A 126 -6.90 8.21 15.97
C GLN A 126 -5.75 7.54 15.22
N VAL A 127 -5.42 8.03 14.01
CA VAL A 127 -4.29 7.53 13.22
C VAL A 127 -2.96 7.93 13.85
N TRP A 128 -2.84 9.17 14.32
CA TRP A 128 -1.65 9.66 15.02
C TRP A 128 -1.41 8.88 16.31
N MET A 129 -2.43 8.66 17.15
CA MET A 129 -2.28 7.88 18.40
C MET A 129 -1.85 6.43 18.18
N LYS A 130 -2.19 5.80 17.04
CA LYS A 130 -1.69 4.45 16.71
C LYS A 130 -0.17 4.40 16.55
N LYS A 131 0.43 5.53 16.17
CA LYS A 131 1.89 5.68 16.00
C LYS A 131 2.59 6.10 17.30
N GLN A 132 1.85 6.64 18.25
CA GLN A 132 2.40 7.09 19.52
C GLN A 132 2.66 5.94 20.48
N LYS A 133 3.70 6.13 21.29
CA LYS A 133 4.06 5.23 22.38
C LYS A 133 3.78 5.91 23.71
N LYS A 134 3.28 5.14 24.67
CA LYS A 134 3.15 5.54 26.07
C LYS A 134 4.55 5.78 26.66
N SER A 135 4.62 6.38 27.85
CA SER A 135 5.88 6.60 28.58
C SER A 135 6.67 5.31 28.88
N ASN A 136 6.03 4.14 28.83
CA ASN A 136 6.64 2.82 28.98
C ASN A 136 7.03 2.16 27.64
N GLY A 137 6.93 2.87 26.51
CA GLY A 137 7.33 2.37 25.18
C GLY A 137 6.27 1.55 24.41
N GLU A 138 5.12 1.25 25.03
CA GLU A 138 4.03 0.50 24.38
C GLU A 138 3.13 1.36 23.49
N SER A 139 2.54 0.79 22.44
CA SER A 139 1.52 1.46 21.64
C SER A 139 0.18 1.62 22.37
N TYR A 140 -0.60 2.64 22.00
CA TYR A 140 -1.98 2.78 22.50
C TYR A 140 -2.91 1.71 21.87
N SER A 141 -3.65 0.98 22.71
CA SER A 141 -4.60 -0.03 22.22
C SER A 141 -5.78 0.60 21.45
N PRO A 142 -6.41 -0.09 20.50
CA PRO A 142 -7.62 0.41 19.82
C PRO A 142 -8.75 0.81 20.79
N ASN A 143 -8.88 0.11 21.92
CA ASN A 143 -9.85 0.41 22.95
C ASN A 143 -9.51 1.71 23.70
N THR A 144 -8.24 1.93 24.04
CA THR A 144 -7.77 3.19 24.63
C THR A 144 -7.95 4.36 23.67
N ILE A 145 -7.61 4.16 22.40
CA ILE A 145 -7.79 5.14 21.33
C ILE A 145 -9.27 5.53 21.23
N ASN A 146 -10.17 4.54 21.20
CA ASN A 146 -11.61 4.77 21.17
C ASN A 146 -12.14 5.42 22.46
N ALA A 147 -11.63 5.05 23.63
CA ALA A 147 -12.03 5.64 24.91
C ALA A 147 -11.66 7.13 24.97
N TYR A 148 -10.42 7.50 24.65
CA TYR A 148 -9.99 8.90 24.62
C TYR A 148 -10.74 9.70 23.56
N THR A 149 -10.94 9.10 22.39
CA THR A 149 -11.71 9.72 21.32
C THR A 149 -13.17 9.97 21.74
N THR A 150 -13.78 9.04 22.47
CA THR A 150 -15.15 9.16 22.95
C THR A 150 -15.27 10.17 24.09
N ALA A 151 -14.25 10.25 24.95
CA ALA A 151 -14.16 11.24 26.02
C ALA A 151 -14.05 12.65 25.44
N LEU A 152 -13.12 12.90 24.51
CA LEU A 152 -12.95 14.20 23.85
C LEU A 152 -14.19 14.65 23.07
N LYS A 153 -14.93 13.72 22.46
CA LYS A 153 -16.17 14.02 21.73
C LYS A 153 -17.33 14.47 22.63
N ASN A 154 -17.34 14.05 23.89
CA ASN A 154 -18.46 14.25 24.81
C ASN A 154 -18.03 14.97 26.10
N ALA A 155 -16.93 15.73 26.06
CA ALA A 155 -16.24 16.25 27.25
C ALA A 155 -17.14 17.13 28.10
N THR A 156 -17.90 18.02 27.48
CA THR A 156 -18.61 19.08 28.22
C THR A 156 -20.03 18.71 28.59
N ALA A 157 -20.65 17.74 27.89
CA ALA A 157 -22.04 17.32 28.12
C ALA A 157 -22.26 16.75 29.53
N LYS A 158 -21.28 16.01 30.07
CA LYS A 158 -21.34 15.46 31.44
C LYS A 158 -20.90 16.44 32.52
N LEU A 159 -20.23 17.53 32.14
CA LEU A 159 -19.70 18.55 33.05
C LEU A 159 -20.64 19.74 33.24
N GLY A 160 -21.73 19.83 32.47
CA GLY A 160 -22.72 20.90 32.61
C GLY A 160 -22.20 22.30 32.24
N LEU A 161 -21.20 22.37 31.35
CA LEU A 161 -20.52 23.63 30.99
C LEU A 161 -21.32 24.50 29.98
N GLY A 162 -22.44 24.00 29.44
CA GLY A 162 -23.27 24.73 28.46
C GLY A 162 -22.46 25.18 27.24
N ASP A 163 -22.71 26.41 26.78
CA ASP A 163 -22.04 26.99 25.60
C ASP A 163 -20.63 27.54 25.90
N ALA A 164 -20.13 27.42 27.14
CA ALA A 164 -18.83 27.97 27.52
C ALA A 164 -17.65 27.24 26.86
N VAL A 165 -17.83 25.96 26.51
CA VAL A 165 -16.83 25.13 25.82
C VAL A 165 -17.56 24.18 24.87
N LEU A 166 -17.03 23.98 23.66
CA LEU A 166 -17.63 23.09 22.68
C LEU A 166 -17.68 21.64 23.18
N THR A 167 -18.81 20.96 22.94
CA THR A 167 -19.05 19.59 23.40
C THR A 167 -18.10 18.56 22.81
N ASP A 168 -17.73 18.76 21.55
CA ASP A 168 -16.73 17.95 20.86
C ASP A 168 -15.43 18.75 20.77
N LEU A 169 -14.42 18.31 21.52
CA LEU A 169 -13.14 19.01 21.60
C LEU A 169 -12.30 18.91 20.33
N PHE A 170 -12.67 18.03 19.39
CA PHE A 170 -12.01 17.94 18.10
C PHE A 170 -12.28 19.15 17.18
N PHE A 171 -13.17 20.07 17.59
CA PHE A 171 -13.37 21.36 16.92
C PHE A 171 -12.25 22.37 17.20
N TYR A 172 -11.48 22.18 18.27
CA TYR A 172 -10.30 22.99 18.54
C TYR A 172 -9.14 22.48 17.67
N THR A 173 -8.70 23.32 16.73
CA THR A 173 -7.72 22.94 15.70
C THR A 173 -6.33 23.51 15.96
N THR A 174 -6.19 24.40 16.95
CA THR A 174 -4.90 24.96 17.38
C THR A 174 -4.65 24.65 18.86
N ALA A 175 -3.38 24.55 19.24
CA ALA A 175 -3.00 24.23 20.62
C ALA A 175 -3.46 25.33 21.61
N ASP A 176 -3.42 26.60 21.20
CA ASP A 176 -3.76 27.74 22.06
C ASP A 176 -5.27 27.82 22.35
N GLU A 177 -6.11 27.66 21.33
CA GLU A 177 -7.57 27.63 21.52
C GLU A 177 -7.99 26.41 22.37
N PHE A 178 -7.34 25.26 22.13
CA PHE A 178 -7.59 24.06 22.91
C PHE A 178 -7.16 24.22 24.38
N GLU A 179 -6.01 24.82 24.67
CA GLU A 179 -5.56 25.02 26.06
C GLU A 179 -6.45 26.01 26.82
N ALA A 180 -6.99 27.04 26.15
CA ALA A 180 -7.98 27.93 26.75
C ALA A 180 -9.26 27.17 27.15
N ALA A 181 -9.75 26.29 26.27
CA ALA A 181 -10.90 25.43 26.54
C ALA A 181 -10.62 24.41 27.66
N ARG A 182 -9.45 23.76 27.61
CA ARG A 182 -8.99 22.78 28.61
C ARG A 182 -8.92 23.38 30.01
N LYS A 183 -8.44 24.63 30.16
CA LYS A 183 -8.42 25.33 31.44
C LYS A 183 -9.81 25.49 32.04
N THR A 184 -10.80 25.83 31.21
CA THR A 184 -12.21 25.96 31.62
C THR A 184 -12.80 24.61 32.02
N ILE A 185 -12.49 23.54 31.28
CA ILE A 185 -12.94 22.18 31.60
C ILE A 185 -12.38 21.68 32.94
N LEU A 186 -11.07 21.86 33.16
CA LEU A 186 -10.40 21.42 34.39
C LEU A 186 -10.86 22.19 35.63
N ALA A 187 -11.43 23.38 35.45
CA ALA A 187 -12.01 24.19 36.53
C ALA A 187 -13.47 23.82 36.87
N ALA A 188 -14.09 22.89 36.15
CA ALA A 188 -15.47 22.49 36.41
C ALA A 188 -15.60 21.77 37.77
N PRO A 189 -16.57 22.13 38.65
CA PRO A 189 -16.65 21.60 40.01
C PRO A 189 -16.82 20.08 40.11
N ASN A 190 -17.41 19.45 39.09
CA ASN A 190 -17.67 18.01 39.03
C ASN A 190 -16.68 17.26 38.13
N PHE A 191 -15.59 17.89 37.68
CA PHE A 191 -14.65 17.29 36.74
C PHE A 191 -14.03 15.99 37.26
N GLU A 192 -13.56 16.00 38.50
CA GLU A 192 -12.81 14.87 39.07
C GLU A 192 -13.69 13.63 39.29
N GLU A 193 -14.97 13.82 39.63
CA GLU A 193 -15.97 12.76 39.74
C GLU A 193 -16.27 12.14 38.37
N VAL A 194 -16.50 12.99 37.36
CA VAL A 194 -16.83 12.57 35.99
C VAL A 194 -15.66 11.84 35.32
N ASP A 195 -14.43 12.32 35.52
CA ASP A 195 -13.23 11.71 34.94
C ASP A 195 -12.87 10.38 35.61
N SER A 196 -13.11 10.25 36.91
CA SER A 196 -12.94 8.97 37.63
C SER A 196 -13.95 7.92 37.17
N ALA A 197 -15.20 8.32 36.93
CA ALA A 197 -16.25 7.44 36.41
C ALA A 197 -16.02 7.00 34.95
N ALA A 198 -15.19 7.72 34.20
CA ALA A 198 -14.88 7.43 32.80
C ALA A 198 -13.94 6.23 32.60
N GLY A 199 -13.33 5.72 33.68
CA GLY A 199 -12.33 4.65 33.64
C GLY A 199 -10.96 5.16 33.17
N ASN A 200 -9.91 4.90 33.95
CA ASN A 200 -8.53 5.26 33.66
C ASN A 200 -8.31 6.75 33.30
N LYS A 201 -9.09 7.66 33.90
CA LYS A 201 -9.01 9.13 33.69
C LYS A 201 -9.03 9.53 32.21
N ALA A 202 -9.96 8.93 31.45
CA ALA A 202 -9.99 9.06 29.99
C ALA A 202 -10.17 10.50 29.49
N TYR A 203 -10.81 11.40 30.24
CA TYR A 203 -10.92 12.81 29.87
C TYR A 203 -9.61 13.54 30.09
N SER A 204 -8.99 13.41 31.28
CA SER A 204 -7.70 14.05 31.56
C SER A 204 -6.59 13.54 30.62
N ASN A 205 -6.47 12.23 30.48
CA ASN A 205 -5.46 11.61 29.62
C ASN A 205 -5.74 11.91 28.15
N GLY A 206 -7.00 11.84 27.72
CA GLY A 206 -7.40 12.21 26.36
C GLY A 206 -7.04 13.65 26.02
N MET A 207 -7.28 14.60 26.93
CA MET A 207 -6.94 16.02 26.71
C MET A 207 -5.43 16.28 26.68
N VAL A 208 -4.64 15.62 27.53
CA VAL A 208 -3.17 15.72 27.49
C VAL A 208 -2.63 15.21 26.16
N ILE A 209 -3.10 14.04 25.73
CA ILE A 209 -2.65 13.43 24.48
C ILE A 209 -3.15 14.21 23.26
N TYR A 210 -4.35 14.81 23.33
CA TYR A 210 -4.84 15.70 22.27
C TYR A 210 -4.08 17.03 22.21
N ALA A 211 -3.64 17.59 23.34
CA ALA A 211 -2.73 18.74 23.35
C ALA A 211 -1.37 18.38 22.72
N CYS A 212 -0.82 17.20 23.03
CA CYS A 212 0.40 16.69 22.38
C CYS A 212 0.19 16.50 20.89
N PHE A 213 -0.94 15.94 20.48
CA PHE A 213 -1.32 15.82 19.07
C PHE A 213 -1.38 17.19 18.40
N LEU A 214 -2.06 18.18 18.96
CA LEU A 214 -2.13 19.52 18.36
C LEU A 214 -0.76 20.20 18.31
N LYS A 215 0.12 19.94 19.28
CA LYS A 215 1.51 20.43 19.27
C LYS A 215 2.40 19.72 18.24
N GLU A 216 2.27 18.40 18.09
CA GLU A 216 3.03 17.59 17.11
C GLU A 216 2.51 17.74 15.68
N LEU A 217 1.19 17.84 15.54
CA LEU A 217 0.53 18.23 14.30
C LEU A 217 1.10 19.58 13.83
N GLY A 218 1.51 20.43 14.78
CA GLY A 218 2.06 21.77 14.55
C GLY A 218 0.96 22.73 14.11
N GLU A 219 1.35 23.93 13.70
CA GLU A 219 0.51 24.72 12.79
C GLU A 219 0.98 24.43 11.35
N PRO A 220 0.06 24.30 10.38
CA PRO A 220 0.47 24.21 8.99
C PRO A 220 1.21 25.50 8.66
N SER A 221 2.45 25.39 8.21
CA SER A 221 3.22 26.56 7.78
C SER A 221 3.13 26.76 6.27
N ALA A 222 2.83 25.68 5.54
CA ALA A 222 2.57 25.70 4.12
C ALA A 222 1.63 24.55 3.68
N TRP A 223 1.22 24.60 2.41
CA TRP A 223 0.34 23.60 1.79
C TRP A 223 0.91 23.12 0.46
N ILE A 224 0.87 21.82 0.18
CA ILE A 224 1.20 21.27 -1.15
C ILE A 224 -0.09 20.97 -1.90
N PHE A 225 -0.23 21.50 -3.11
CA PHE A 225 -1.36 21.27 -4.01
C PHE A 225 -0.92 20.39 -5.18
N GLN A 226 -1.48 19.19 -5.27
CA GLN A 226 -1.12 18.20 -6.28
C GLN A 226 -1.96 18.35 -7.54
N GLY A 227 -1.31 18.25 -8.70
CA GLY A 227 -1.95 18.14 -9.99
C GLY A 227 -1.45 16.94 -10.77
N ASN A 228 -2.36 16.28 -11.47
CA ASN A 228 -2.06 15.12 -12.28
C ASN A 228 -1.95 15.50 -13.76
N PRO A 229 -0.76 15.37 -14.39
CA PRO A 229 -0.54 15.68 -15.81
C PRO A 229 -1.47 14.97 -16.79
N LYS A 230 -2.09 13.85 -16.37
CA LYS A 230 -3.09 13.11 -17.16
C LYS A 230 -4.36 13.94 -17.37
N TYR A 231 -4.75 14.76 -16.38
CA TYR A 231 -6.03 15.47 -16.35
C TYR A 231 -5.87 16.99 -16.43
N TYR A 232 -4.73 17.53 -15.99
CA TYR A 232 -4.46 18.97 -16.00
C TYR A 232 -3.00 19.21 -16.36
N ASP A 233 -2.73 20.12 -17.29
CA ASP A 233 -1.38 20.53 -17.68
C ASP A 233 -0.76 21.46 -16.64
N VAL A 234 -0.42 20.90 -15.50
CA VAL A 234 0.09 21.66 -14.35
C VAL A 234 1.35 22.47 -14.68
N ILE A 235 2.27 21.88 -15.45
CA ILE A 235 3.53 22.52 -15.81
C ILE A 235 3.24 23.73 -16.71
N GLY A 236 2.45 23.55 -17.77
CA GLY A 236 2.07 24.65 -18.66
C GLY A 236 1.28 25.75 -17.93
N ALA A 237 0.42 25.38 -16.98
CA ALA A 237 -0.33 26.33 -16.17
C ALA A 237 0.59 27.15 -15.25
N VAL A 238 1.55 26.51 -14.56
CA VAL A 238 2.52 27.21 -13.70
C VAL A 238 3.42 28.15 -14.50
N GLU A 239 3.82 27.76 -15.72
CA GLU A 239 4.67 28.60 -16.56
C GLU A 239 3.93 29.83 -17.08
N ALA A 240 2.68 29.66 -17.51
CA ALA A 240 1.94 30.70 -18.22
C ALA A 240 1.04 31.55 -17.31
N LEU A 241 0.64 31.07 -16.14
CA LEU A 241 -0.25 31.77 -15.23
C LEU A 241 0.50 32.23 -13.98
N ASP A 242 0.28 33.49 -13.60
CA ASP A 242 0.76 34.03 -12.32
C ASP A 242 -0.18 33.67 -11.16
N LYS A 243 -1.33 33.07 -11.49
CA LYS A 243 -2.38 32.71 -10.54
C LYS A 243 -3.04 31.40 -10.95
N LEU A 244 -3.10 30.47 -10.02
CA LEU A 244 -3.69 29.15 -10.21
C LEU A 244 -4.87 28.95 -9.27
N THR A 245 -5.95 28.36 -9.76
CA THR A 245 -7.09 27.97 -8.92
C THR A 245 -6.99 26.48 -8.63
N TRP A 246 -6.95 26.10 -7.35
CA TRP A 246 -6.80 24.71 -6.94
C TRP A 246 -7.95 24.24 -6.07
N ALA A 247 -8.41 23.02 -6.32
CA ALA A 247 -9.45 22.40 -5.51
C ALA A 247 -8.92 22.08 -4.10
N VAL A 248 -9.71 22.46 -3.09
CA VAL A 248 -9.45 22.16 -1.68
C VAL A 248 -10.38 21.04 -1.25
N ASN A 249 -9.86 19.82 -1.23
CA ASN A 249 -10.60 18.63 -0.80
C ASN A 249 -10.21 18.17 0.60
N GLN A 250 -9.11 18.70 1.16
CA GLN A 250 -8.66 18.43 2.53
C GLN A 250 -8.40 19.73 3.28
N TYR A 251 -8.57 19.72 4.60
CA TYR A 251 -8.24 20.84 5.48
C TYR A 251 -8.77 22.25 5.09
N PRO A 252 -10.01 22.39 4.55
CA PRO A 252 -10.50 23.69 4.04
C PRO A 252 -10.70 24.77 5.10
N LYS A 253 -10.62 24.44 6.39
CA LYS A 253 -10.70 25.42 7.48
C LYS A 253 -9.35 25.82 8.05
N GLN A 254 -8.30 25.08 7.70
CA GLN A 254 -6.93 25.39 8.10
C GLN A 254 -6.21 26.19 7.02
N ILE A 255 -6.54 25.94 5.74
CA ILE A 255 -6.06 26.76 4.63
C ILE A 255 -6.68 28.16 4.75
N LYS A 256 -5.83 29.17 4.85
CA LYS A 256 -6.23 30.57 4.94
C LYS A 256 -5.55 31.37 3.84
N LYS A 257 -6.13 32.53 3.56
CA LYS A 257 -5.43 33.58 2.85
C LYS A 257 -4.10 33.90 3.55
N ASP A 258 -3.08 34.17 2.74
CA ASP A 258 -1.70 34.49 3.08
C ASP A 258 -0.84 33.29 3.53
N ASP A 259 -1.40 32.08 3.55
CA ASP A 259 -0.61 30.85 3.76
C ASP A 259 0.35 30.58 2.57
N LYS A 260 1.52 30.01 2.86
CA LYS A 260 2.45 29.55 1.82
C LYS A 260 1.89 28.32 1.10
N ALA A 261 2.10 28.25 -0.20
CA ALA A 261 1.68 27.14 -1.04
C ALA A 261 2.80 26.64 -1.96
N TYR A 262 2.80 25.34 -2.21
CA TYR A 262 3.66 24.63 -3.13
C TYR A 262 2.80 23.89 -4.15
N ILE A 263 3.20 23.90 -5.43
CA ILE A 263 2.50 23.17 -6.48
C ILE A 263 3.29 21.90 -6.80
N TRP A 264 2.62 20.75 -6.72
CA TRP A 264 3.22 19.44 -6.96
C TRP A 264 2.71 18.79 -8.24
N VAL A 265 3.61 18.25 -9.04
CA VAL A 265 3.29 17.42 -10.20
C VAL A 265 3.36 15.93 -9.86
N SER A 266 2.28 15.18 -10.07
CA SER A 266 2.24 13.74 -9.75
C SER A 266 2.91 12.87 -10.81
N GLY A 267 3.49 11.75 -10.41
CA GLY A 267 4.14 10.77 -11.29
C GLY A 267 5.31 10.07 -10.60
N SER A 268 5.93 9.10 -11.28
CA SER A 268 7.17 8.45 -10.79
C SER A 268 8.30 9.47 -10.59
N ASP A 269 8.36 10.48 -11.44
CA ASP A 269 9.29 11.61 -11.41
C ASP A 269 8.63 12.90 -10.85
N GLY A 270 7.67 12.73 -9.95
CA GLY A 270 6.92 13.83 -9.34
C GLY A 270 7.78 14.74 -8.44
N GLY A 271 7.26 15.91 -8.09
CA GLY A 271 7.98 16.87 -7.26
C GLY A 271 7.29 18.23 -7.17
N ILE A 272 7.86 19.14 -6.39
CA ILE A 272 7.39 20.52 -6.27
C ILE A 272 7.95 21.34 -7.43
N ILE A 273 7.07 21.98 -8.19
CA ILE A 273 7.40 22.73 -9.41
C ILE A 273 7.06 24.22 -9.33
N ALA A 274 6.47 24.66 -8.23
CA ALA A 274 6.31 26.08 -7.92
C ALA A 274 6.08 26.29 -6.43
N SER A 275 6.37 27.51 -5.98
CA SER A 275 5.94 27.99 -4.67
C SER A 275 5.26 29.36 -4.81
N GLY A 276 4.43 29.70 -3.84
CA GLY A 276 3.56 30.85 -3.91
C GLY A 276 2.82 31.10 -2.61
N THR A 277 1.82 31.96 -2.68
CA THR A 277 0.99 32.36 -1.54
C THR A 277 -0.49 32.21 -1.90
N ILE A 278 -1.28 31.71 -0.96
CA ILE A 278 -2.73 31.60 -1.10
C ILE A 278 -3.34 32.99 -0.96
N ILE A 279 -4.08 33.47 -1.96
CA ILE A 279 -4.54 34.88 -1.99
C ILE A 279 -6.01 35.05 -1.56
N CYS A 280 -6.72 33.96 -1.31
CA CYS A 280 -8.08 33.99 -0.78
C CYS A 280 -8.32 32.80 0.15
N ASP A 281 -9.24 32.97 1.09
CA ASP A 281 -9.76 31.83 1.84
C ASP A 281 -10.47 30.85 0.88
N PRO A 282 -10.64 29.57 1.26
CA PRO A 282 -11.35 28.61 0.43
C PRO A 282 -12.79 29.05 0.13
N GLU A 283 -13.10 29.20 -1.16
CA GLU A 283 -14.37 29.70 -1.66
C GLU A 283 -14.97 28.76 -2.72
N ILE A 284 -16.30 28.71 -2.81
CA ILE A 284 -16.97 27.89 -3.82
C ILE A 284 -16.81 28.55 -5.19
N ARG A 285 -16.19 27.84 -6.13
CA ARG A 285 -15.97 28.28 -7.50
C ARG A 285 -16.70 27.43 -8.51
N LYS A 286 -17.16 28.07 -9.58
CA LYS A 286 -17.68 27.36 -10.75
C LYS A 286 -16.49 26.89 -11.60
N PRO A 287 -16.54 25.68 -12.16
CA PRO A 287 -15.51 25.21 -13.09
C PRO A 287 -15.36 26.16 -14.28
N ASN A 288 -14.12 26.56 -14.56
CA ASN A 288 -13.78 27.24 -15.79
C ASN A 288 -13.65 26.19 -16.91
N LEU A 289 -14.76 25.93 -17.61
CA LEU A 289 -14.78 24.96 -18.71
C LEU A 289 -13.94 25.41 -19.93
N SER A 290 -13.53 26.67 -19.96
CA SER A 290 -12.63 27.25 -20.97
C SER A 290 -11.17 27.31 -20.53
N ASP A 291 -10.79 26.64 -19.43
CA ASP A 291 -9.39 26.56 -19.01
C ASP A 291 -8.55 25.78 -20.04
N PRO A 292 -7.59 26.43 -20.74
CA PRO A 292 -6.82 25.81 -21.81
C PRO A 292 -5.83 24.73 -21.30
N TYR A 293 -5.59 24.65 -20.00
CA TYR A 293 -4.70 23.65 -19.39
C TYR A 293 -5.44 22.37 -18.98
N ASN A 294 -6.78 22.35 -19.05
CA ASN A 294 -7.56 21.16 -18.72
C ASN A 294 -7.46 20.09 -19.83
N ARG A 295 -7.11 18.85 -19.47
CA ARG A 295 -6.95 17.71 -20.39
C ARG A 295 -8.11 16.71 -20.17
N GLY A 296 -9.32 17.10 -20.59
CA GLY A 296 -10.53 16.27 -20.59
C GLY A 296 -11.66 16.72 -19.65
N ASP A 297 -12.69 15.89 -19.47
CA ASP A 297 -13.88 16.16 -18.63
C ASP A 297 -13.60 16.10 -17.10
N ALA A 298 -12.37 16.31 -16.66
CA ALA A 298 -11.95 16.14 -15.27
C ALA A 298 -12.61 17.17 -14.32
N LEU A 299 -12.95 18.35 -14.83
CA LEU A 299 -13.74 19.35 -14.12
C LEU A 299 -15.22 18.95 -14.16
N LYS A 300 -15.69 18.29 -13.09
CA LYS A 300 -17.13 18.03 -12.87
C LYS A 300 -17.89 19.35 -13.06
N ASN A 301 -18.99 19.37 -13.83
CA ASN A 301 -19.86 20.55 -14.09
C ASN A 301 -20.54 21.17 -12.83
N LYS A 302 -20.05 20.88 -11.63
CA LYS A 302 -20.59 21.33 -10.35
C LYS A 302 -19.61 22.30 -9.68
N PRO A 303 -20.11 23.31 -8.95
CA PRO A 303 -19.24 24.14 -8.13
C PRO A 303 -18.41 23.31 -7.14
N TYR A 304 -17.17 23.73 -6.89
CA TYR A 304 -16.25 23.05 -5.97
C TYR A 304 -15.51 24.08 -5.10
N LEU A 305 -15.05 23.64 -3.93
CA LEU A 305 -14.31 24.50 -3.03
C LEU A 305 -12.86 24.64 -3.54
N ALA A 306 -12.38 25.87 -3.63
CA ALA A 306 -11.06 26.14 -4.20
C ALA A 306 -10.42 27.38 -3.57
N VAL A 307 -9.10 27.42 -3.65
CA VAL A 307 -8.33 28.63 -3.37
C VAL A 307 -7.64 29.11 -4.64
N ASP A 308 -7.31 30.38 -4.64
CA ASP A 308 -6.38 30.94 -5.59
C ASP A 308 -4.99 31.01 -4.98
N ILE A 309 -3.99 30.63 -5.76
CA ILE A 309 -2.59 30.61 -5.38
C ILE A 309 -1.86 31.54 -6.35
N SER A 310 -1.23 32.58 -5.83
CA SER A 310 -0.29 33.40 -6.59
C SER A 310 1.02 32.64 -6.73
N VAL A 311 1.49 32.45 -7.96
CA VAL A 311 2.77 31.78 -8.23
C VAL A 311 3.90 32.80 -8.09
N GLU A 312 4.81 32.57 -7.15
CA GLU A 312 5.91 33.50 -6.86
C GLU A 312 7.25 32.99 -7.39
N ARG A 313 7.55 31.71 -7.19
CA ARG A 313 8.74 31.04 -7.76
C ARG A 313 8.28 29.88 -8.64
N LYS A 314 8.67 29.92 -9.90
CA LYS A 314 8.44 28.86 -10.89
C LYS A 314 9.67 27.95 -10.89
N LEU A 315 9.48 26.71 -10.46
CA LEU A 315 10.52 25.70 -10.26
C LEU A 315 10.35 24.57 -11.29
N THR A 316 9.87 24.88 -12.50
CA THR A 316 9.58 23.84 -13.51
C THR A 316 10.86 23.24 -14.09
N LEU A 317 11.95 24.01 -14.12
CA LEU A 317 13.29 23.56 -14.48
C LEU A 317 14.06 23.00 -13.27
N GLU A 318 14.06 23.72 -12.16
CA GLU A 318 14.74 23.34 -10.91
C GLU A 318 13.75 22.77 -9.88
N LYS A 319 13.01 21.73 -10.26
CA LYS A 319 11.98 21.15 -9.38
C LYS A 319 12.61 20.53 -8.14
N VAL A 320 11.90 20.60 -7.00
CA VAL A 320 12.26 19.82 -5.82
C VAL A 320 11.82 18.36 -6.04
N PRO A 321 12.74 17.41 -6.26
CA PRO A 321 12.37 16.07 -6.71
C PRO A 321 11.79 15.24 -5.56
N ARG A 322 10.79 14.41 -5.86
CA ARG A 322 10.24 13.41 -4.92
C ARG A 322 11.34 12.56 -4.28
N ALA A 323 12.34 12.16 -5.05
CA ALA A 323 13.45 11.33 -4.58
C ALA A 323 14.25 12.01 -3.45
N VAL A 324 14.51 13.32 -3.55
CA VAL A 324 15.23 14.08 -2.51
C VAL A 324 14.42 14.15 -1.22
N LEU A 325 13.11 14.42 -1.34
CA LEU A 325 12.23 14.50 -0.18
C LEU A 325 12.02 13.14 0.51
N LEU A 326 12.10 12.03 -0.23
CA LEU A 326 11.95 10.67 0.32
C LEU A 326 13.15 10.22 1.17
N VAL A 327 14.35 10.73 0.89
CA VAL A 327 15.60 10.26 1.54
C VAL A 327 16.08 11.15 2.69
N ASP A 328 15.32 12.20 3.01
CA ASP A 328 15.57 13.09 4.15
C ASP A 328 14.62 12.75 5.31
N GLU A 329 15.16 12.58 6.52
CA GLU A 329 14.40 12.18 7.71
C GLU A 329 13.21 13.11 7.99
N ARG A 330 13.35 14.41 7.71
CA ARG A 330 12.36 15.43 8.04
C ARG A 330 11.19 15.42 7.06
N THR A 331 11.44 15.09 5.78
CA THR A 331 10.43 15.16 4.71
C THR A 331 9.92 13.79 4.26
N LYS A 332 10.54 12.66 4.66
CA LYS A 332 10.09 11.31 4.29
C LYS A 332 8.64 11.00 4.70
N GLN A 333 8.14 11.72 5.72
CA GLN A 333 6.77 11.60 6.24
C GLN A 333 5.79 12.64 5.69
N LEU A 334 6.16 13.42 4.67
CA LEU A 334 5.21 14.32 3.99
C LEU A 334 3.98 13.52 3.53
N GLU A 335 2.78 14.06 3.79
CA GLU A 335 1.52 13.36 3.49
C GLU A 335 1.42 12.97 2.01
N ILE A 336 1.92 13.81 1.10
CA ILE A 336 1.94 13.53 -0.34
C ILE A 336 2.85 12.34 -0.73
N LEU A 337 3.81 11.97 0.13
CA LEU A 337 4.70 10.83 -0.08
C LEU A 337 4.11 9.55 0.52
N THR A 338 3.52 9.66 1.71
CA THR A 338 2.98 8.51 2.45
C THR A 338 1.53 8.18 2.09
N TYR A 339 0.76 9.14 1.58
CA TYR A 339 -0.66 9.03 1.24
C TYR A 339 -1.04 9.92 0.02
N PRO A 340 -0.58 9.61 -1.20
CA PRO A 340 -0.72 10.49 -2.39
C PRO A 340 -2.14 10.58 -3.00
N GLY A 341 -3.18 10.16 -2.29
CA GLY A 341 -4.55 10.03 -2.81
C GLY A 341 -5.39 11.32 -2.77
N ALA A 342 -4.84 12.44 -2.32
CA ALA A 342 -5.53 13.71 -2.15
C ALA A 342 -5.11 14.78 -3.17
N THR A 343 -5.77 15.95 -3.14
CA THR A 343 -5.44 17.09 -4.01
C THR A 343 -4.64 18.17 -3.31
N ASN A 344 -4.65 18.20 -1.98
CA ASN A 344 -3.90 19.16 -1.19
C ASN A 344 -3.47 18.51 0.13
N PHE A 345 -2.28 18.88 0.60
CA PHE A 345 -1.56 18.21 1.67
C PHE A 345 -0.93 19.23 2.60
N ARG A 346 -0.80 18.86 3.86
CA ARG A 346 -0.22 19.71 4.89
C ARG A 346 1.31 19.67 4.88
N VAL A 347 1.94 20.81 5.16
CA VAL A 347 3.38 20.93 5.39
C VAL A 347 3.63 21.62 6.74
N THR A 348 4.44 20.99 7.58
CA THR A 348 4.89 21.56 8.87
C THR A 348 6.07 22.51 8.69
N LYS A 349 6.35 23.37 9.68
CA LYS A 349 7.49 24.31 9.60
C LYS A 349 8.83 23.63 9.32
N ALA A 350 9.11 22.50 9.99
CA ALA A 350 10.34 21.75 9.77
C ALA A 350 10.45 21.14 8.36
N GLN A 351 9.31 20.76 7.75
CA GLN A 351 9.28 20.26 6.38
C GLN A 351 9.40 21.39 5.36
N GLU A 352 8.74 22.52 5.63
CA GLU A 352 8.83 23.74 4.83
C GLU A 352 10.29 24.24 4.80
N GLU A 353 10.97 24.33 5.93
CA GLU A 353 12.38 24.74 6.01
C GLU A 353 13.30 23.87 5.14
N VAL A 354 13.03 22.55 5.07
CA VAL A 354 13.77 21.66 4.19
C VAL A 354 13.46 21.93 2.72
N ILE A 355 12.17 22.04 2.37
CA ILE A 355 11.74 22.37 1.00
C ILE A 355 12.38 23.69 0.56
N GLU A 356 12.35 24.72 1.40
CA GLU A 356 12.96 26.02 1.14
C GLU A 356 14.48 25.94 1.02
N SER A 357 15.15 25.17 1.88
CA SER A 357 16.61 24.98 1.76
C SER A 357 17.01 24.31 0.44
N ILE A 358 16.17 23.41 -0.10
CA ILE A 358 16.39 22.80 -1.41
C ILE A 358 16.17 23.82 -2.52
N ILE A 359 15.10 24.61 -2.44
CA ILE A 359 14.80 25.67 -3.42
C ILE A 359 15.91 26.72 -3.46
N ASP A 360 16.44 27.11 -2.30
CA ASP A 360 17.45 28.17 -2.18
C ASP A 360 18.89 27.63 -2.31
N GLY A 361 19.07 26.34 -2.59
CA GLY A 361 20.38 25.70 -2.80
C GLY A 361 21.25 25.56 -1.54
N SER A 362 20.70 25.77 -0.36
CA SER A 362 21.37 25.67 0.95
C SER A 362 21.16 24.32 1.65
N TYR A 363 20.54 23.36 0.96
CA TYR A 363 20.14 22.07 1.51
C TYR A 363 21.32 21.21 1.94
N GLU A 364 21.33 20.87 3.24
CA GLU A 364 22.15 19.79 3.80
C GLU A 364 21.29 18.58 4.13
N ARG A 365 21.67 17.43 3.56
CA ARG A 365 20.95 16.16 3.74
C ARG A 365 21.13 15.62 5.15
N ILE A 366 20.00 15.32 5.82
CA ILE A 366 19.98 14.47 7.01
C ILE A 366 19.47 13.09 6.59
N PRO A 367 20.34 12.05 6.53
CA PRO A 367 19.95 10.72 6.09
C PRO A 367 18.83 10.18 6.97
N ALA A 368 17.79 9.63 6.34
CA ALA A 368 16.75 8.94 7.08
C ALA A 368 17.34 7.74 7.84
N VAL A 369 17.14 7.66 9.16
CA VAL A 369 17.67 6.56 9.98
C VAL A 369 16.74 5.37 9.86
N ASP A 370 16.98 4.57 8.83
CA ASP A 370 16.61 3.16 8.71
C ASP A 370 17.64 2.52 7.78
N GLU A 371 18.59 1.75 8.32
CA GLU A 371 19.57 0.98 7.54
C GLU A 371 19.45 -0.52 7.92
N PRO A 372 19.69 -1.46 6.96
CA PRO A 372 20.84 -1.43 6.08
C PRO A 372 20.57 -1.39 4.57
N LYS A 373 21.41 -0.57 3.93
CA LYS A 373 21.99 -0.57 2.58
C LYS A 373 21.49 -1.59 1.56
N VAL A 374 20.94 -1.06 0.48
CA VAL A 374 21.13 -1.60 -0.87
C VAL A 374 22.00 -0.60 -1.61
N GLU A 375 23.23 -0.98 -1.95
CA GLU A 375 24.01 -0.28 -2.96
C GLU A 375 23.24 -0.34 -4.28
N VAL A 376 22.99 0.82 -4.90
CA VAL A 376 22.41 0.88 -6.24
C VAL A 376 23.50 0.45 -7.22
N VAL A 377 23.60 -0.85 -7.47
CA VAL A 377 24.26 -1.36 -8.68
C VAL A 377 23.25 -1.20 -9.81
N SER A 378 23.53 -0.32 -10.77
CA SER A 378 22.65 -0.08 -11.92
C SER A 378 22.50 -1.36 -12.74
N LYS A 379 21.29 -1.89 -12.79
CA LYS A 379 20.92 -3.00 -13.68
C LYS A 379 21.24 -2.64 -15.14
N ARG A 380 22.01 -3.48 -15.85
CA ARG A 380 22.32 -3.36 -17.29
C ARG A 380 21.02 -3.15 -18.09
N ARG A 381 20.96 -2.13 -18.95
CA ARG A 381 19.76 -1.80 -19.73
C ARG A 381 19.84 -2.35 -21.14
N TYR A 382 18.66 -2.53 -21.73
CA TYR A 382 18.48 -3.04 -23.09
C TYR A 382 17.71 -2.02 -23.91
N TRP A 383 18.20 -1.73 -25.12
CA TRP A 383 17.69 -0.68 -25.99
C TRP A 383 17.31 -1.22 -27.36
N LEU A 384 16.20 -0.70 -27.90
CA LEU A 384 15.83 -0.89 -29.30
C LEU A 384 16.07 0.43 -30.06
N TYR A 385 16.87 0.37 -31.12
CA TYR A 385 17.43 1.54 -31.80
C TYR A 385 17.20 1.49 -33.32
N SER A 386 16.86 2.63 -33.94
CA SER A 386 16.66 2.75 -35.38
C SER A 386 17.76 3.64 -36.01
N PRO A 387 18.70 3.08 -36.80
CA PRO A 387 19.78 3.83 -37.46
C PRO A 387 19.26 4.58 -38.72
N GLY A 388 18.38 5.55 -38.47
CA GLY A 388 17.67 6.32 -39.50
C GLY A 388 16.46 5.60 -40.11
N GLU A 389 15.75 6.31 -40.99
CA GLU A 389 14.56 5.78 -41.67
C GLU A 389 14.92 4.51 -42.45
N GLN A 390 14.17 3.42 -42.21
CA GLN A 390 14.43 2.09 -42.78
C GLN A 390 15.89 1.61 -42.61
N ALA A 391 16.55 1.99 -41.51
CA ALA A 391 17.94 1.64 -41.21
C ALA A 391 18.94 2.07 -42.29
N LYS A 392 18.67 3.17 -43.01
CA LYS A 392 19.51 3.66 -44.12
C LYS A 392 20.99 3.87 -43.73
N PHE A 393 21.29 4.21 -42.48
CA PHE A 393 22.66 4.46 -42.01
C PHE A 393 23.33 3.26 -41.34
N TRP A 394 22.64 2.11 -41.27
CA TRP A 394 23.12 0.91 -40.59
C TRP A 394 24.50 0.47 -41.07
N GLU A 395 24.72 0.38 -42.38
CA GLU A 395 25.99 -0.10 -42.95
C GLU A 395 27.19 0.76 -42.54
N THR A 396 27.00 2.09 -42.49
CA THR A 396 28.04 3.03 -42.07
C THR A 396 28.26 2.95 -40.56
N PHE A 397 27.20 2.96 -39.76
CA PHE A 397 27.30 2.90 -38.29
C PHE A 397 27.88 1.59 -37.78
N TYR A 398 27.55 0.48 -38.43
CA TYR A 398 28.17 -0.81 -38.14
C TYR A 398 29.67 -0.79 -38.42
N LYS A 399 30.08 -0.32 -39.61
CA LYS A 399 31.50 -0.26 -40.00
C LYS A 399 32.32 0.67 -39.10
N ASP A 400 31.73 1.79 -38.71
CA ASP A 400 32.38 2.81 -37.88
C ASP A 400 32.36 2.44 -36.38
N GLY A 401 31.64 1.37 -35.98
CA GLY A 401 31.55 0.94 -34.57
C GLY A 401 30.79 1.93 -33.69
N ILE A 402 29.70 2.50 -34.21
CA ILE A 402 28.93 3.54 -33.52
C ILE A 402 27.42 3.29 -33.62
N MET A 403 26.67 3.92 -32.72
CA MET A 403 25.26 4.25 -32.94
C MET A 403 25.14 5.77 -32.97
N GLY A 404 24.35 6.31 -33.90
CA GLY A 404 24.15 7.75 -34.05
C GLY A 404 22.68 8.15 -34.03
N ILE A 405 22.35 9.27 -33.39
CA ILE A 405 21.02 9.89 -33.50
C ILE A 405 21.11 11.24 -34.20
N GLY A 406 20.08 11.61 -34.96
CA GLY A 406 20.08 12.82 -35.78
C GLY A 406 19.79 14.09 -34.97
N TRP A 407 19.30 15.13 -35.65
CA TRP A 407 19.03 16.46 -35.09
C TRP A 407 20.27 17.28 -34.74
N ASP A 408 21.31 17.18 -35.57
CA ASP A 408 22.62 17.82 -35.41
C ASP A 408 22.58 19.33 -35.21
N ASP A 409 21.55 19.99 -35.76
CA ASP A 409 21.34 21.42 -35.63
C ASP A 409 21.04 21.84 -34.19
N LEU A 410 20.68 20.93 -33.30
CA LEU A 410 20.50 21.22 -31.87
C LEU A 410 21.83 21.55 -31.18
N GLY A 411 22.97 21.09 -31.71
CA GLY A 411 24.24 21.19 -30.97
C GLY A 411 24.32 20.14 -29.87
N ASP A 412 25.41 20.15 -29.10
CA ASP A 412 25.70 19.16 -28.05
C ASP A 412 24.50 18.96 -27.11
N LEU A 413 24.02 17.72 -26.94
CA LEU A 413 22.82 17.44 -26.14
C LEU A 413 23.08 17.52 -24.64
N SER A 414 24.34 17.44 -24.20
CA SER A 414 24.73 17.57 -22.79
C SER A 414 24.52 18.98 -22.25
N GLN A 415 24.31 19.98 -23.13
CA GLN A 415 24.04 21.35 -22.73
C GLN A 415 22.59 21.57 -22.26
N TYR A 416 21.72 20.57 -22.42
CA TYR A 416 20.31 20.66 -22.06
C TYR A 416 20.08 19.98 -20.72
N ASP A 417 19.45 20.69 -19.78
CA ASP A 417 19.20 20.19 -18.42
C ASP A 417 17.96 19.28 -18.34
N SER A 418 17.11 19.29 -19.37
CA SER A 418 15.93 18.44 -19.44
C SER A 418 15.51 18.04 -20.87
N LYS A 419 14.75 16.94 -20.97
CA LYS A 419 14.04 16.55 -22.21
C LYS A 419 13.05 17.60 -22.72
N ALA A 420 12.58 18.48 -21.82
CA ALA A 420 11.68 19.56 -22.18
C ALA A 420 12.42 20.66 -22.94
N ASP A 421 13.67 20.96 -22.56
CA ASP A 421 14.53 21.94 -23.23
C ASP A 421 14.90 21.51 -24.64
N ILE A 422 15.29 20.24 -24.80
CA ILE A 422 15.54 19.64 -26.13
C ILE A 422 14.30 19.83 -27.02
N LYS A 423 13.11 19.50 -26.50
CA LYS A 423 11.85 19.63 -27.23
C LYS A 423 11.51 21.10 -27.57
N ALA A 424 11.76 22.04 -26.66
CA ALA A 424 11.53 23.46 -26.90
C ALA A 424 12.41 23.99 -28.03
N VAL A 425 13.69 23.62 -28.05
CA VAL A 425 14.61 24.01 -29.14
C VAL A 425 14.25 23.33 -30.46
N MET A 426 13.80 22.06 -30.43
CA MET A 426 13.29 21.38 -31.62
C MET A 426 12.08 22.09 -32.25
N LYS A 427 11.14 22.57 -31.43
CA LYS A 427 9.99 23.35 -31.91
C LYS A 427 10.43 24.65 -32.59
N GLN A 428 11.41 25.34 -32.00
CA GLN A 428 11.93 26.59 -32.55
C GLN A 428 12.71 26.41 -33.86
N LYS A 429 13.50 25.33 -33.99
CA LYS A 429 14.39 25.12 -35.15
C LYS A 429 13.73 24.41 -36.33
N TYR A 430 12.75 23.55 -36.09
CA TYR A 430 12.18 22.69 -37.14
C TYR A 430 10.72 23.08 -37.48
N ASP A 431 9.78 22.80 -36.58
CA ASP A 431 8.34 22.98 -36.84
C ASP A 431 7.57 23.03 -35.52
N ASP A 432 7.03 24.19 -35.14
CA ASP A 432 6.36 24.38 -33.86
C ASP A 432 5.06 23.57 -33.73
N ASP A 433 4.44 23.19 -34.85
CA ASP A 433 3.18 22.44 -34.86
C ASP A 433 3.38 20.94 -34.56
N LYS A 434 4.62 20.44 -34.57
CA LYS A 434 4.94 19.04 -34.25
C LYS A 434 5.21 18.83 -32.75
N SER A 435 4.72 17.69 -32.23
CA SER A 435 4.79 17.38 -30.80
C SER A 435 6.20 17.07 -30.29
N TYR A 436 7.09 16.53 -31.12
CA TYR A 436 8.45 16.03 -30.80
C TYR A 436 8.58 15.25 -29.48
N LYS A 437 7.48 14.70 -28.97
CA LYS A 437 7.44 14.04 -27.65
C LYS A 437 8.31 12.80 -27.62
N ASN A 438 8.31 12.00 -28.68
CA ASN A 438 9.10 10.79 -28.77
C ASN A 438 10.55 11.10 -29.18
N ASP A 439 10.75 12.09 -30.06
CA ASP A 439 12.07 12.47 -30.56
C ASP A 439 12.90 13.15 -29.46
N GLY A 440 12.32 14.11 -28.73
CA GLY A 440 12.98 14.75 -27.59
C GLY A 440 13.25 13.78 -26.44
N HIS A 441 12.36 12.79 -26.22
CA HIS A 441 12.63 11.72 -25.26
C HIS A 441 13.79 10.84 -25.72
N ALA A 442 13.80 10.42 -26.99
CA ALA A 442 14.88 9.59 -27.53
C ALA A 442 16.24 10.30 -27.46
N LEU A 443 16.30 11.60 -27.79
CA LEU A 443 17.52 12.41 -27.68
C LEU A 443 18.01 12.55 -26.23
N TRP A 444 17.09 12.77 -25.30
CA TRP A 444 17.42 12.81 -23.86
C TRP A 444 17.98 11.49 -23.37
N GLN A 445 17.30 10.38 -23.67
CA GLN A 445 17.71 9.05 -23.25
C GLN A 445 19.05 8.67 -23.89
N PHE A 446 19.25 8.99 -25.17
CA PHE A 446 20.50 8.78 -25.86
C PHE A 446 21.64 9.52 -25.15
N ALA A 447 21.47 10.80 -24.80
CA ALA A 447 22.56 11.56 -24.17
C ALA A 447 22.79 11.26 -22.68
N ASN A 448 21.75 10.89 -21.91
CA ASN A 448 21.80 10.86 -20.45
C ASN A 448 21.50 9.50 -19.80
N GLU A 449 20.90 8.55 -20.53
CA GLU A 449 20.43 7.28 -19.95
C GLU A 449 21.10 6.04 -20.55
N VAL A 450 21.58 6.11 -21.80
CA VAL A 450 22.39 5.06 -22.42
C VAL A 450 23.77 5.08 -21.76
N ALA A 451 24.16 3.96 -21.15
CA ALA A 451 25.40 3.83 -20.41
C ALA A 451 26.32 2.76 -21.00
N VAL A 452 27.61 2.85 -20.68
CA VAL A 452 28.59 1.82 -21.01
C VAL A 452 28.14 0.46 -20.45
N GLY A 453 28.18 -0.56 -21.29
CA GLY A 453 27.75 -1.92 -20.95
C GLY A 453 26.28 -2.23 -21.24
N ASP A 454 25.49 -1.26 -21.69
CA ASP A 454 24.12 -1.51 -22.17
C ASP A 454 24.11 -2.27 -23.50
N ILE A 455 23.04 -3.04 -23.73
CA ILE A 455 22.83 -3.78 -24.98
C ILE A 455 21.89 -3.01 -25.90
N VAL A 456 22.25 -2.92 -27.19
CA VAL A 456 21.47 -2.21 -28.21
C VAL A 456 21.14 -3.15 -29.36
N PHE A 457 19.85 -3.26 -29.69
CA PHE A 457 19.34 -3.93 -30.88
C PHE A 457 19.00 -2.89 -31.96
N ALA A 458 19.74 -2.91 -33.08
CA ALA A 458 19.43 -2.07 -34.24
C ALA A 458 18.29 -2.70 -35.06
N LYS A 459 17.33 -1.89 -35.51
CA LYS A 459 16.17 -2.37 -36.29
C LYS A 459 15.96 -1.62 -37.61
N ARG A 460 15.41 -2.32 -38.60
CA ARG A 460 14.91 -1.79 -39.87
C ARG A 460 13.39 -1.86 -39.90
N GLY A 461 12.77 -0.68 -39.86
CA GLY A 461 11.30 -0.57 -39.82
C GLY A 461 10.72 -1.12 -38.50
N MET A 462 9.57 -1.80 -38.61
CA MET A 462 8.87 -2.42 -37.47
C MET A 462 9.07 -3.94 -37.40
N GLY A 463 9.64 -4.56 -38.44
CA GLY A 463 9.59 -6.01 -38.63
C GLY A 463 10.95 -6.71 -38.70
N VAL A 464 12.07 -5.99 -38.65
CA VAL A 464 13.40 -6.60 -38.84
C VAL A 464 14.40 -6.03 -37.83
N ILE A 465 15.14 -6.91 -37.15
CA ILE A 465 16.37 -6.58 -36.40
C ILE A 465 17.55 -6.75 -37.34
N VAL A 466 18.47 -5.79 -37.34
CA VAL A 466 19.63 -5.76 -38.26
C VAL A 466 20.99 -5.92 -37.57
N GLY A 467 21.03 -5.75 -36.25
CA GLY A 467 22.24 -5.99 -35.47
C GLY A 467 22.03 -5.87 -33.97
N ARG A 468 23.01 -6.35 -33.22
CA ARG A 468 23.09 -6.28 -31.76
C ARG A 468 24.51 -5.87 -31.37
N GLY A 469 24.63 -5.02 -30.36
CA GLY A 469 25.92 -4.53 -29.90
C GLY A 469 25.90 -4.05 -28.45
N VAL A 470 27.10 -3.86 -27.90
CA VAL A 470 27.32 -3.38 -26.52
C VAL A 470 27.86 -1.95 -26.59
N VAL A 471 27.29 -1.05 -25.79
CA VAL A 471 27.75 0.33 -25.71
C VAL A 471 29.11 0.40 -25.00
N GLU A 472 30.09 1.05 -25.63
CA GLU A 472 31.49 1.14 -25.15
C GLU A 472 31.91 2.55 -24.73
N SER A 473 31.07 3.55 -24.93
CA SER A 473 31.36 4.92 -24.50
C SER A 473 30.14 5.59 -23.90
N ASP A 474 30.41 6.60 -23.07
CA ASP A 474 29.43 7.65 -22.77
C ASP A 474 29.05 8.41 -24.06
N TYR A 475 28.08 9.31 -23.92
CA TYR A 475 27.62 10.17 -24.99
C TYR A 475 28.74 11.06 -25.56
N ILE A 476 28.82 11.15 -26.89
CA ILE A 476 29.79 11.98 -27.61
C ILE A 476 29.06 12.87 -28.62
N TYR A 477 29.37 14.17 -28.60
CA TYR A 477 29.03 15.08 -29.69
C TYR A 477 30.23 15.31 -30.61
N ASP A 478 30.29 14.58 -31.73
CA ASP A 478 31.39 14.64 -32.69
C ASP A 478 31.16 15.70 -33.77
N THR A 479 31.80 16.85 -33.59
CA THR A 479 31.73 17.99 -34.52
C THR A 479 32.42 17.75 -35.86
N ASN A 480 33.23 16.69 -36.01
CA ASN A 480 33.92 16.37 -37.27
C ASN A 480 33.01 15.62 -38.26
N ARG A 481 31.87 15.10 -37.81
CA ARG A 481 30.91 14.39 -38.68
C ARG A 481 30.02 15.38 -39.43
N SER A 482 29.71 15.06 -40.69
CA SER A 482 28.81 15.88 -41.52
C SER A 482 27.34 15.73 -41.14
N GLU A 483 26.94 14.55 -40.66
CA GLU A 483 25.59 14.22 -40.19
C GLU A 483 25.66 13.15 -39.08
N PHE A 484 24.66 13.12 -38.19
CA PHE A 484 24.62 12.27 -36.99
C PHE A 484 25.84 12.47 -36.10
N LYS A 485 25.96 13.68 -35.56
CA LYS A 485 27.02 14.13 -34.66
C LYS A 485 26.85 13.59 -33.24
N HIS A 486 25.64 13.19 -32.86
CA HIS A 486 25.35 12.57 -31.57
C HIS A 486 25.61 11.06 -31.63
N ILE A 487 26.66 10.58 -30.98
CA ILE A 487 27.08 9.18 -31.09
C ILE A 487 27.40 8.54 -29.74
N HIS A 488 27.26 7.22 -29.69
CA HIS A 488 28.02 6.35 -28.79
C HIS A 488 28.88 5.42 -29.62
N LYS A 489 30.05 5.04 -29.09
CA LYS A 489 30.78 3.87 -29.59
C LYS A 489 30.04 2.61 -29.18
N VAL A 490 29.84 1.72 -30.14
CA VAL A 490 29.14 0.45 -29.95
C VAL A 490 29.96 -0.64 -30.59
N ASN A 491 30.30 -1.64 -29.79
CA ASN A 491 30.83 -2.88 -30.32
C ASN A 491 29.66 -3.73 -30.83
N TRP A 492 29.42 -3.64 -32.14
CA TRP A 492 28.40 -4.42 -32.81
C TRP A 492 28.82 -5.89 -32.90
N THR A 493 28.37 -6.68 -31.93
CA THR A 493 28.72 -8.09 -31.79
C THR A 493 28.04 -8.96 -32.86
N GLN A 494 26.86 -8.58 -33.36
CA GLN A 494 26.16 -9.32 -34.42
C GLN A 494 25.56 -8.40 -35.49
N LYS A 495 25.57 -8.89 -36.73
CA LYS A 495 24.95 -8.27 -37.91
C LYS A 495 24.24 -9.33 -38.74
N GLY A 496 23.01 -9.04 -39.15
CA GLY A 496 22.16 -9.97 -39.88
C GLY A 496 20.82 -9.34 -40.21
N ASP A 497 19.87 -10.11 -40.74
CA ASP A 497 18.50 -9.68 -40.96
C ASP A 497 17.58 -10.71 -40.29
N TRP A 498 17.04 -10.37 -39.13
CA TRP A 498 16.16 -11.26 -38.37
C TRP A 498 14.73 -10.73 -38.34
N GLU A 499 13.76 -11.57 -38.68
CA GLU A 499 12.35 -11.21 -38.58
C GLU A 499 11.98 -11.02 -37.11
N HIS A 500 11.46 -9.86 -36.79
CA HIS A 500 11.15 -9.46 -35.43
C HIS A 500 10.05 -10.38 -34.85
N PRO A 501 10.13 -10.83 -33.58
CA PRO A 501 9.20 -11.82 -32.98
C PRO A 501 7.79 -11.25 -32.69
N GLY A 502 7.42 -10.15 -33.34
CA GLY A 502 6.24 -9.31 -33.12
C GLY A 502 6.33 -8.04 -33.96
N GLN A 503 5.82 -6.90 -33.49
CA GLN A 503 6.05 -5.59 -34.11
C GLN A 503 6.84 -4.67 -33.19
N ALA A 504 7.96 -4.14 -33.70
CA ALA A 504 8.74 -3.13 -33.00
C ALA A 504 8.03 -1.77 -33.00
N VAL A 505 8.23 -1.00 -31.93
CA VAL A 505 7.73 0.38 -31.84
C VAL A 505 8.37 1.28 -32.91
N MET A 506 7.61 2.25 -33.45
CA MET A 506 8.10 3.18 -34.47
C MET A 506 9.11 4.23 -33.95
N LYS A 507 9.50 4.17 -32.67
CA LYS A 507 10.39 5.14 -32.05
C LYS A 507 11.86 4.93 -32.45
N THR A 508 12.63 6.01 -32.44
CA THR A 508 14.06 6.02 -32.80
C THR A 508 14.93 5.29 -31.77
N LEU A 509 14.66 5.49 -30.48
CA LEU A 509 15.29 4.78 -29.36
C LEU A 509 14.21 4.42 -28.33
N THR A 510 14.28 3.23 -27.73
CA THR A 510 13.35 2.79 -26.68
C THR A 510 14.04 1.87 -25.69
N ASP A 511 13.90 2.18 -24.40
CA ASP A 511 14.29 1.30 -23.29
C ASP A 511 13.33 0.11 -23.22
N ILE A 512 13.86 -1.10 -23.35
CA ILE A 512 13.13 -2.37 -23.30
C ILE A 512 13.51 -3.23 -22.10
N THR A 513 14.31 -2.71 -21.16
CA THR A 513 14.85 -3.43 -19.99
C THR A 513 13.77 -4.08 -19.12
N GLN A 514 12.59 -3.46 -19.03
CA GLN A 514 11.47 -3.95 -18.24
C GLN A 514 10.71 -5.12 -18.89
N TYR A 515 11.01 -5.46 -20.14
CA TYR A 515 10.34 -6.51 -20.91
C TYR A 515 11.26 -7.73 -21.06
N THR A 516 11.55 -8.41 -19.94
CA THR A 516 12.56 -9.50 -19.87
C THR A 516 12.35 -10.59 -20.92
N GLU A 517 11.12 -11.12 -21.05
CA GLU A 517 10.81 -12.14 -22.07
C GLU A 517 10.98 -11.65 -23.52
N TYR A 518 10.82 -10.34 -23.75
CA TYR A 518 11.00 -9.75 -25.07
C TYR A 518 12.47 -9.54 -25.40
N VAL A 519 13.27 -9.15 -24.41
CA VAL A 519 14.74 -9.07 -24.51
C VAL A 519 15.34 -10.46 -24.74
N GLU A 520 14.92 -11.47 -23.98
CA GLU A 520 15.37 -12.86 -24.13
C GLU A 520 15.08 -13.40 -25.54
N LYS A 521 13.89 -13.12 -26.09
CA LYS A 521 13.55 -13.48 -27.47
C LYS A 521 14.41 -12.78 -28.51
N LEU A 522 14.78 -11.53 -28.30
CA LEU A 522 15.66 -10.78 -29.20
C LEU A 522 17.10 -11.27 -29.12
N GLU A 523 17.61 -11.57 -27.92
CA GLU A 523 18.93 -12.18 -27.73
C GLU A 523 18.99 -13.57 -28.39
N ALA A 524 18.02 -14.45 -28.10
CA ALA A 524 17.94 -15.78 -28.70
C ALA A 524 17.82 -15.74 -30.23
N LEU A 525 17.07 -14.77 -30.76
CA LEU A 525 16.92 -14.57 -32.21
C LEU A 525 18.24 -14.19 -32.88
N VAL A 526 19.03 -13.32 -32.27
CA VAL A 526 20.24 -12.75 -32.88
C VAL A 526 21.48 -13.62 -32.66
N LEU A 527 21.59 -14.26 -31.49
CA LEU A 527 22.73 -15.09 -31.11
C LEU A 527 22.57 -16.56 -31.54
N GLY A 528 21.34 -17.02 -31.78
CA GLY A 528 21.04 -18.43 -31.99
C GLY A 528 21.13 -19.24 -30.69
N GLU A 529 20.36 -20.33 -30.59
CA GLU A 529 20.28 -21.15 -29.37
C GLU A 529 21.63 -21.80 -28.95
N SER A 530 22.65 -21.78 -29.81
CA SER A 530 23.95 -22.43 -29.58
C SER A 530 25.14 -21.50 -29.30
N ASP A 531 25.01 -20.18 -29.48
CA ASP A 531 26.07 -19.18 -29.25
C ASP A 531 25.59 -18.06 -28.30
N LEU A 532 24.86 -18.43 -27.25
CA LEU A 532 24.76 -17.57 -26.07
C LEU A 532 26.22 -17.32 -25.61
N PRO A 533 26.69 -16.06 -25.53
CA PRO A 533 28.01 -15.82 -24.98
C PRO A 533 28.04 -16.45 -23.60
N GLU A 534 29.06 -17.28 -23.33
CA GLU A 534 29.41 -17.62 -21.96
C GLU A 534 29.42 -16.31 -21.18
N THR A 535 28.60 -16.26 -20.15
CA THR A 535 28.47 -15.13 -19.24
C THR A 535 29.82 -14.87 -18.60
N ASP A 536 30.66 -14.06 -19.24
CA ASP A 536 31.76 -13.39 -18.56
C ASP A 536 31.11 -12.38 -17.60
N ASP A 537 30.96 -12.88 -16.37
CA ASP A 537 30.65 -12.21 -15.13
C ASP A 537 29.54 -11.14 -15.24
N GLU A 538 28.27 -11.59 -15.29
CA GLU A 538 27.28 -10.88 -14.47
C GLU A 538 27.87 -10.81 -13.06
N PRO A 539 27.87 -9.64 -12.37
CA PRO A 539 28.31 -9.62 -10.98
C PRO A 539 27.43 -10.62 -10.24
N GLU A 540 28.03 -11.75 -9.87
CA GLU A 540 27.36 -12.82 -9.17
C GLU A 540 26.71 -12.18 -7.95
N ILE A 541 25.38 -12.11 -7.92
CA ILE A 541 24.66 -11.54 -6.80
C ILE A 541 24.95 -12.46 -5.63
N GLN A 542 25.94 -12.11 -4.82
CA GLN A 542 26.31 -12.90 -3.66
C GLN A 542 25.23 -12.76 -2.61
N TYR A 543 24.44 -13.81 -2.44
CA TYR A 543 23.48 -13.92 -1.37
C TYR A 543 24.20 -14.31 -0.07
N PRO A 544 23.77 -13.79 1.10
CA PRO A 544 24.33 -14.23 2.35
C PRO A 544 24.14 -15.74 2.53
N ASP A 545 25.21 -16.44 2.90
CA ASP A 545 25.14 -17.86 3.22
C ASP A 545 24.09 -18.14 4.31
N TYR A 546 23.44 -19.29 4.19
CA TYR A 546 22.51 -19.81 5.19
C TYR A 546 22.55 -21.33 5.22
N SER A 547 23.20 -21.84 6.25
CA SER A 547 23.42 -23.27 6.43
C SER A 547 22.31 -23.95 7.24
N GLU A 548 22.38 -25.28 7.29
CA GLU A 548 21.60 -26.09 8.22
C GLU A 548 21.87 -25.71 9.70
N ALA A 549 23.10 -25.31 10.04
CA ALA A 549 23.44 -24.87 11.39
C ALA A 549 22.73 -23.55 11.75
N ASP A 550 22.64 -22.62 10.79
CA ASP A 550 21.90 -21.36 10.96
C ASP A 550 20.40 -21.63 11.15
N PHE A 551 19.85 -22.59 10.40
CA PHE A 551 18.48 -23.05 10.61
C PHE A 551 18.26 -23.59 12.02
N LEU A 552 19.12 -24.49 12.50
CA LEU A 552 18.97 -25.12 13.81
C LEU A 552 19.20 -24.15 14.98
N SER A 553 19.92 -23.05 14.77
CA SER A 553 20.13 -22.02 15.78
C SER A 553 18.95 -21.04 15.89
N GLU A 554 18.33 -20.70 14.77
CA GLU A 554 17.21 -19.75 14.73
C GLU A 554 15.84 -20.42 14.89
N VAL A 555 15.67 -21.61 14.33
CA VAL A 555 14.43 -22.37 14.38
C VAL A 555 14.59 -23.43 15.46
N TYR A 556 13.79 -23.30 16.52
CA TYR A 556 13.82 -24.16 17.71
C TYR A 556 13.30 -25.58 17.45
N ILE A 557 13.97 -26.31 16.57
CA ILE A 557 13.65 -27.67 16.16
C ILE A 557 14.92 -28.51 16.19
N GLY A 558 14.82 -29.74 16.71
CA GLY A 558 15.96 -30.64 16.81
C GLY A 558 16.46 -31.12 15.44
N THR A 559 17.74 -31.47 15.36
CA THR A 559 18.41 -31.95 14.14
C THR A 559 17.68 -33.09 13.45
N GLU A 560 17.20 -34.09 14.19
CA GLU A 560 16.44 -35.22 13.62
C GLU A 560 15.12 -34.76 12.97
N ARG A 561 14.42 -33.83 13.62
CA ARG A 561 13.17 -33.28 13.10
C ARG A 561 13.40 -32.39 11.89
N TYR A 562 14.48 -31.61 11.87
CA TYR A 562 14.91 -30.87 10.67
C TYR A 562 15.21 -31.82 9.51
N ALA A 563 16.03 -32.85 9.74
CA ALA A 563 16.37 -33.83 8.71
C ALA A 563 15.12 -34.53 8.16
N THR A 564 14.16 -34.83 9.04
CA THR A 564 12.84 -35.35 8.66
C THR A 564 12.08 -34.36 7.80
N LEU A 565 11.96 -33.10 8.20
CA LEU A 565 11.24 -32.07 7.47
C LEU A 565 11.86 -31.81 6.08
N LYS A 566 13.18 -31.62 6.03
CA LYS A 566 13.96 -31.49 4.79
C LYS A 566 13.76 -32.70 3.88
N GLY A 567 13.87 -33.91 4.42
CA GLY A 567 13.67 -35.16 3.67
C GLY A 567 12.24 -35.30 3.13
N LEU A 568 11.22 -34.92 3.93
CA LEU A 568 9.83 -34.91 3.48
C LEU A 568 9.64 -33.93 2.32
N LEU A 569 10.15 -32.69 2.45
CA LEU A 569 10.02 -31.67 1.41
C LEU A 569 10.73 -32.07 0.12
N LEU A 570 11.98 -32.53 0.20
CA LEU A 570 12.75 -32.93 -0.98
C LEU A 570 12.13 -34.15 -1.68
N ARG A 571 11.62 -35.13 -0.92
CA ARG A 571 10.99 -36.34 -1.47
C ARG A 571 9.60 -36.08 -2.04
N LYS A 572 8.72 -35.38 -1.31
CA LYS A 572 7.31 -35.17 -1.71
C LYS A 572 7.12 -33.93 -2.55
N LYS A 573 8.10 -33.03 -2.59
CA LYS A 573 8.05 -31.68 -3.20
C LYS A 573 6.99 -30.75 -2.61
N ASN A 574 6.11 -31.24 -1.73
CA ASN A 574 5.13 -30.43 -1.02
C ASN A 574 5.02 -30.86 0.45
N VAL A 575 5.07 -29.89 1.36
CA VAL A 575 4.84 -30.09 2.79
C VAL A 575 3.83 -29.07 3.32
N ILE A 576 3.02 -29.46 4.29
CA ILE A 576 2.20 -28.56 5.10
C ILE A 576 2.79 -28.56 6.51
N LEU A 577 3.26 -27.40 6.93
CA LEU A 577 3.59 -27.12 8.33
C LEU A 577 2.27 -26.82 9.05
N GLN A 578 1.86 -27.71 9.94
CA GLN A 578 0.64 -27.53 10.72
C GLN A 578 0.95 -27.46 12.20
N GLY A 579 0.15 -26.71 12.94
CA GLY A 579 0.27 -26.66 14.39
C GLY A 579 -0.41 -25.45 14.97
N ALA A 580 -0.28 -25.32 16.29
CA ALA A 580 -0.78 -24.21 17.06
C ALA A 580 -0.32 -22.84 16.52
N PRO A 581 -1.08 -21.77 16.77
CA PRO A 581 -0.61 -20.40 16.54
C PRO A 581 0.69 -20.12 17.32
N GLY A 582 1.60 -19.34 16.72
CA GLY A 582 2.83 -18.92 17.39
C GLY A 582 3.93 -20.00 17.56
N VAL A 583 3.85 -21.13 16.87
CA VAL A 583 4.93 -22.14 16.86
C VAL A 583 6.03 -21.85 15.82
N GLY A 584 5.99 -20.68 15.17
CA GLY A 584 7.04 -20.24 14.23
C GLY A 584 6.93 -20.81 12.81
N LYS A 585 5.75 -21.24 12.33
CA LYS A 585 5.56 -21.84 10.99
C LYS A 585 6.08 -20.96 9.85
N THR A 586 5.67 -19.69 9.81
CA THR A 586 6.09 -18.71 8.79
C THR A 586 7.59 -18.48 8.79
N PHE A 587 8.16 -18.35 9.98
CA PHE A 587 9.59 -18.19 10.17
C PHE A 587 10.36 -19.44 9.69
N ALA A 588 9.92 -20.63 10.10
CA ALA A 588 10.52 -21.89 9.72
C ALA A 588 10.43 -22.19 8.22
N ALA A 589 9.32 -21.83 7.55
CA ALA A 589 9.14 -22.10 6.12
C ALA A 589 10.19 -21.39 5.25
N GLN A 590 10.43 -20.10 5.49
CA GLN A 590 11.45 -19.33 4.76
C GLN A 590 12.87 -19.80 5.10
N ARG A 591 13.16 -20.02 6.38
CA ARG A 591 14.49 -20.50 6.79
C ARG A 591 14.78 -21.90 6.26
N LEU A 592 13.77 -22.76 6.14
CA LEU A 592 13.94 -24.09 5.55
C LEU A 592 14.37 -23.98 4.09
N ALA A 593 13.71 -23.10 3.32
CA ALA A 593 14.09 -22.82 1.94
C ALA A 593 15.55 -22.36 1.84
N PHE A 594 15.93 -21.33 2.61
CA PHE A 594 17.30 -20.83 2.64
C PHE A 594 18.31 -21.92 3.01
N SER A 595 18.01 -22.76 4.02
CA SER A 595 18.91 -23.83 4.46
C SER A 595 19.12 -24.94 3.42
N ILE A 596 18.14 -25.12 2.52
CA ILE A 596 18.25 -26.09 1.42
C ILE A 596 19.01 -25.45 0.26
N MET A 597 18.83 -24.16 0.01
CA MET A 597 19.57 -23.41 -1.00
C MET A 597 21.04 -23.18 -0.61
N GLY A 598 21.33 -23.12 0.69
CA GLY A 598 22.63 -22.73 1.22
C GLY A 598 22.81 -21.21 1.35
N GLU A 599 21.80 -20.42 0.94
CA GLU A 599 21.88 -18.96 0.85
C GLU A 599 20.52 -18.30 1.04
N LYS A 600 20.50 -17.00 1.37
CA LYS A 600 19.30 -16.17 1.54
C LYS A 600 18.82 -15.55 0.22
N ASP A 601 18.76 -16.35 -0.85
CA ASP A 601 18.21 -15.88 -2.12
C ASP A 601 16.68 -15.77 -2.05
N THR A 602 16.20 -14.53 -2.01
CA THR A 602 14.76 -14.23 -1.98
C THR A 602 14.09 -14.30 -3.34
N SER A 603 14.84 -14.28 -4.45
CA SER A 603 14.28 -14.36 -5.80
C SER A 603 13.69 -15.74 -6.10
N ARG A 604 14.27 -16.79 -5.51
CA ARG A 604 13.82 -18.19 -5.60
C ARG A 604 12.78 -18.57 -4.54
N VAL A 605 12.29 -17.61 -3.76
CA VAL A 605 11.25 -17.81 -2.73
C VAL A 605 10.06 -16.89 -2.97
N LYS A 606 8.87 -17.46 -3.22
CA LYS A 606 7.63 -16.69 -3.36
C LYS A 606 6.67 -17.00 -2.22
N VAL A 607 6.18 -15.97 -1.54
CA VAL A 607 5.17 -16.10 -0.48
C VAL A 607 3.84 -15.53 -0.96
N VAL A 608 2.76 -16.29 -0.75
CA VAL A 608 1.37 -15.84 -0.92
C VAL A 608 0.54 -16.28 0.29
N GLN A 609 -0.59 -15.62 0.53
CA GLN A 609 -1.53 -15.99 1.59
C GLN A 609 -2.89 -16.30 0.99
N PHE A 610 -3.49 -17.42 1.37
CA PHE A 610 -4.83 -17.80 0.92
C PHE A 610 -5.91 -17.22 1.82
N HIS A 611 -7.03 -16.88 1.19
CA HIS A 611 -8.25 -16.42 1.85
C HIS A 611 -9.48 -17.00 1.12
N GLN A 612 -10.66 -16.94 1.72
CA GLN A 612 -11.85 -17.61 1.20
C GLN A 612 -12.24 -17.20 -0.24
N SER A 613 -11.93 -15.97 -0.64
CA SER A 613 -12.20 -15.46 -2.00
C SER A 613 -11.07 -15.71 -3.01
N TYR A 614 -9.98 -16.39 -2.64
CA TYR A 614 -8.83 -16.60 -3.52
C TYR A 614 -9.19 -17.66 -4.57
N SER A 615 -8.99 -17.37 -5.85
CA SER A 615 -9.43 -18.24 -6.95
C SER A 615 -8.31 -18.66 -7.90
N TYR A 616 -8.64 -19.55 -8.85
CA TYR A 616 -7.74 -19.97 -9.91
C TYR A 616 -7.24 -18.76 -10.74
N GLU A 617 -8.12 -17.81 -11.02
CA GLU A 617 -7.84 -16.60 -11.80
C GLU A 617 -6.89 -15.63 -11.09
N ASP A 618 -6.77 -15.74 -9.76
CA ASP A 618 -5.78 -15.02 -8.97
C ASP A 618 -4.44 -15.77 -8.90
N PHE A 619 -4.47 -17.11 -8.89
CA PHE A 619 -3.32 -17.97 -8.60
C PHE A 619 -2.52 -18.39 -9.83
N VAL A 620 -3.23 -18.83 -10.88
CA VAL A 620 -2.68 -19.40 -12.10
C VAL A 620 -2.85 -18.42 -13.25
N MET A 621 -4.08 -18.16 -13.70
CA MET A 621 -4.33 -17.29 -14.85
C MET A 621 -5.82 -16.96 -14.97
N GLY A 622 -6.16 -15.73 -15.37
CA GLY A 622 -7.54 -15.36 -15.63
C GLY A 622 -7.71 -14.04 -16.36
N TYR A 623 -8.93 -13.71 -16.77
CA TYR A 623 -9.23 -12.44 -17.44
C TYR A 623 -9.42 -11.32 -16.43
N ARG A 624 -8.81 -10.16 -16.72
CA ARG A 624 -8.97 -8.91 -15.98
C ARG A 624 -9.50 -7.83 -16.91
N PRO A 625 -10.37 -6.94 -16.43
CA PRO A 625 -10.83 -5.80 -17.23
C PRO A 625 -9.65 -4.89 -17.57
N ASN A 626 -9.64 -4.37 -18.79
CA ASN A 626 -8.64 -3.43 -19.28
C ASN A 626 -9.23 -2.01 -19.43
N GLU A 627 -8.37 -1.01 -19.64
CA GLU A 627 -8.77 0.40 -19.72
C GLU A 627 -9.68 0.72 -20.93
N SER A 628 -9.69 -0.14 -21.95
CA SER A 628 -10.57 -0.02 -23.12
C SER A 628 -11.97 -0.64 -22.92
N GLY A 629 -12.30 -1.11 -21.71
CA GLY A 629 -13.58 -1.77 -21.42
C GLY A 629 -13.69 -3.21 -21.92
N GLY A 630 -12.58 -3.79 -22.38
CA GLY A 630 -12.45 -5.20 -22.73
C GLY A 630 -11.76 -6.02 -21.64
N PHE A 631 -11.31 -7.23 -21.95
CA PHE A 631 -10.60 -8.11 -21.03
C PHE A 631 -9.20 -8.44 -21.54
N THR A 632 -8.22 -8.39 -20.65
CA THR A 632 -6.85 -8.89 -20.87
C THR A 632 -6.59 -10.06 -19.96
N ARG A 633 -5.94 -11.09 -20.48
CA ARG A 633 -5.50 -12.20 -19.66
C ARG A 633 -4.34 -11.75 -18.76
N ALA A 634 -4.46 -12.01 -17.46
CA ALA A 634 -3.43 -11.77 -16.47
C ALA A 634 -2.96 -13.10 -15.90
N GLU A 635 -1.65 -13.21 -15.72
CA GLU A 635 -1.00 -14.38 -15.17
C GLU A 635 -0.84 -14.24 -13.66
N GLY A 636 -1.17 -15.30 -12.93
CA GLY A 636 -1.10 -15.38 -11.49
C GLY A 636 0.32 -15.65 -10.98
N PRO A 637 0.56 -15.51 -9.67
CA PRO A 637 1.87 -15.64 -9.06
C PRO A 637 2.43 -17.06 -9.18
N PHE A 638 1.60 -18.11 -9.16
CA PHE A 638 2.09 -19.48 -9.26
C PHE A 638 2.54 -19.81 -10.69
N TYR A 639 1.79 -19.37 -11.69
CA TYR A 639 2.17 -19.54 -13.10
C TYR A 639 3.51 -18.85 -13.41
N LYS A 640 3.63 -17.57 -13.05
CA LYS A 640 4.87 -16.80 -13.26
C LYS A 640 6.07 -17.42 -12.56
N PHE A 641 5.87 -17.88 -11.32
CA PHE A 641 6.92 -18.55 -10.56
C PHE A 641 7.34 -19.87 -11.20
N CYS A 642 6.38 -20.66 -11.73
CA CYS A 642 6.70 -21.86 -12.49
C CYS A 642 7.51 -21.54 -13.74
N LYS A 643 7.14 -20.50 -14.50
CA LYS A 643 7.91 -20.09 -15.69
C LYS A 643 9.33 -19.64 -15.37
N THR A 644 9.51 -18.95 -14.25
CA THR A 644 10.85 -18.55 -13.78
C THR A 644 11.69 -19.76 -13.36
N ALA A 645 11.09 -20.74 -12.70
CA ALA A 645 11.78 -21.95 -12.27
C ALA A 645 12.02 -22.94 -13.44
N GLU A 646 11.22 -22.87 -14.50
CA GLU A 646 11.38 -23.68 -15.72
C GLU A 646 12.62 -23.26 -16.52
N SER A 647 12.99 -21.97 -16.49
CA SER A 647 14.23 -21.47 -17.11
C SER A 647 15.50 -21.72 -16.28
N ASP A 648 15.38 -22.25 -15.07
CA ASP A 648 16.47 -22.53 -14.13
C ASP A 648 16.26 -23.89 -13.48
N ASP A 649 16.46 -24.97 -14.24
CA ASP A 649 16.11 -26.33 -13.83
C ASP A 649 17.13 -26.97 -12.86
N GLU A 650 18.30 -26.37 -12.69
CA GLU A 650 19.36 -26.85 -11.80
C GLU A 650 19.13 -26.47 -10.33
N ARG A 651 18.56 -25.29 -10.07
CA ARG A 651 18.45 -24.74 -8.71
C ARG A 651 17.06 -24.94 -8.11
N PRO A 652 16.95 -25.18 -6.79
CA PRO A 652 15.65 -25.36 -6.15
C PRO A 652 14.91 -24.03 -5.96
N TYR A 653 13.60 -24.06 -6.16
CA TYR A 653 12.67 -22.95 -5.97
C TYR A 653 11.63 -23.28 -4.91
N PHE A 654 11.17 -22.30 -4.13
CA PHE A 654 10.26 -22.50 -3.00
C PHE A 654 9.03 -21.58 -3.09
N PHE A 655 7.85 -22.19 -3.13
CA PHE A 655 6.57 -21.48 -3.15
C PHE A 655 5.84 -21.70 -1.81
N ILE A 656 5.77 -20.66 -1.00
CA ILE A 656 5.21 -20.68 0.35
C ILE A 656 3.77 -20.15 0.32
N ILE A 657 2.85 -20.94 0.88
CA ILE A 657 1.42 -20.63 0.95
C ILE A 657 1.03 -20.52 2.42
N ASP A 658 0.83 -19.29 2.87
CA ASP A 658 0.28 -19.01 4.19
C ASP A 658 -1.24 -19.22 4.22
N GLU A 659 -1.75 -19.65 5.38
CA GLU A 659 -3.16 -19.95 5.62
C GLU A 659 -3.77 -20.87 4.54
N ILE A 660 -3.06 -21.95 4.19
CA ILE A 660 -3.41 -22.83 3.06
C ILE A 660 -4.81 -23.44 3.17
N ASN A 661 -5.32 -23.61 4.40
CA ASN A 661 -6.66 -24.13 4.70
C ASN A 661 -7.78 -23.07 4.55
N ARG A 662 -7.48 -21.78 4.39
CA ARG A 662 -8.49 -20.72 4.20
C ARG A 662 -9.01 -20.62 2.77
N GLY A 663 -8.32 -21.23 1.81
CA GLY A 663 -8.73 -21.28 0.40
C GLY A 663 -9.33 -22.64 0.01
N ASN A 664 -10.22 -22.65 -0.99
CA ASN A 664 -10.63 -23.91 -1.62
C ASN A 664 -9.53 -24.39 -2.56
N LEU A 665 -8.62 -25.21 -2.03
CA LEU A 665 -7.44 -25.70 -2.74
C LEU A 665 -7.76 -26.40 -4.06
N SER A 666 -8.81 -27.23 -4.11
CA SER A 666 -9.22 -27.91 -5.35
C SER A 666 -9.64 -26.90 -6.42
N LYS A 667 -10.33 -25.82 -6.04
CA LYS A 667 -10.71 -24.73 -6.95
C LYS A 667 -9.52 -23.86 -7.33
N ILE A 668 -8.61 -23.57 -6.40
CA ILE A 668 -7.46 -22.67 -6.63
C ILE A 668 -6.43 -23.31 -7.55
N PHE A 669 -6.06 -24.57 -7.31
CA PHE A 669 -5.11 -25.28 -8.16
C PHE A 669 -5.72 -25.75 -9.48
N GLY A 670 -7.04 -25.96 -9.54
CA GLY A 670 -7.73 -26.38 -10.76
C GLY A 670 -7.10 -27.64 -11.36
N GLU A 671 -6.75 -27.59 -12.64
CA GLU A 671 -6.07 -28.65 -13.37
C GLU A 671 -4.65 -28.95 -12.86
N LEU A 672 -3.99 -27.99 -12.20
CA LEU A 672 -2.63 -28.16 -11.67
C LEU A 672 -2.58 -29.01 -10.41
N LEU A 673 -3.73 -29.33 -9.82
CA LEU A 673 -3.83 -30.12 -8.61
C LEU A 673 -3.15 -31.49 -8.75
N MET A 674 -3.17 -32.09 -9.94
CA MET A 674 -2.42 -33.31 -10.22
C MET A 674 -0.91 -33.04 -10.34
N LEU A 675 -0.54 -31.94 -11.00
CA LEU A 675 0.84 -31.61 -11.36
C LEU A 675 1.72 -31.21 -10.18
N ILE A 676 1.13 -30.82 -9.05
CA ILE A 676 1.91 -30.57 -7.84
C ILE A 676 2.51 -31.85 -7.25
N GLU A 677 1.98 -33.04 -7.57
CA GLU A 677 2.54 -34.33 -7.13
C GLU A 677 3.97 -34.50 -7.68
N GLY A 678 4.93 -34.85 -6.82
CA GLY A 678 6.35 -34.89 -7.20
C GLY A 678 6.66 -35.75 -8.43
N ASP A 679 5.96 -36.88 -8.63
CA ASP A 679 6.15 -37.77 -9.79
C ASP A 679 5.36 -37.35 -11.04
N LYS A 680 4.48 -36.34 -10.91
CA LYS A 680 3.62 -35.80 -12.00
C LYS A 680 4.09 -34.45 -12.51
N ARG A 681 5.30 -34.03 -12.13
CA ARG A 681 5.96 -32.81 -12.60
C ARG A 681 6.73 -33.03 -13.90
N GLY A 682 7.14 -31.93 -14.52
CA GLY A 682 7.91 -31.90 -15.76
C GLY A 682 7.07 -32.11 -17.03
N GLU A 683 7.67 -31.84 -18.18
CA GLU A 683 6.99 -31.77 -19.49
C GLU A 683 6.22 -33.04 -19.87
N LYS A 684 6.71 -34.22 -19.46
CA LYS A 684 6.09 -35.53 -19.73
C LYS A 684 4.64 -35.65 -19.22
N ASN A 685 4.27 -34.82 -18.25
CA ASN A 685 2.94 -34.80 -17.64
C ASN A 685 2.18 -33.49 -17.95
N ALA A 686 2.68 -32.65 -18.85
CA ALA A 686 2.10 -31.35 -19.14
C ALA A 686 0.61 -31.46 -19.52
N LEU A 687 -0.17 -30.49 -19.04
CA LEU A 687 -1.60 -30.38 -19.31
C LEU A 687 -1.88 -29.07 -20.03
N ARG A 688 -2.89 -29.10 -20.90
CA ARG A 688 -3.35 -27.89 -21.59
C ARG A 688 -4.13 -27.00 -20.63
N LEU A 689 -3.72 -25.74 -20.49
CA LEU A 689 -4.38 -24.77 -19.62
C LEU A 689 -5.75 -24.35 -20.16
N LEU A 690 -6.66 -23.94 -19.26
CA LEU A 690 -8.02 -23.51 -19.62
C LEU A 690 -8.06 -22.16 -20.36
N TYR A 691 -7.21 -21.21 -19.96
CA TYR A 691 -7.22 -19.81 -20.45
C TYR A 691 -6.13 -19.52 -21.49
N LYS A 692 -5.28 -20.49 -21.79
CA LYS A 692 -4.14 -20.36 -22.70
C LYS A 692 -3.97 -21.67 -23.46
N ASP A 693 -3.88 -21.58 -24.78
CA ASP A 693 -3.58 -22.75 -25.61
C ASP A 693 -2.09 -23.11 -25.50
N GLU A 694 -1.69 -23.57 -24.33
CA GLU A 694 -0.31 -23.91 -23.97
C GLU A 694 -0.32 -25.19 -23.12
N GLN A 695 0.64 -26.07 -23.38
CA GLN A 695 0.97 -27.18 -22.49
C GLN A 695 1.80 -26.65 -21.32
N PHE A 696 1.29 -26.86 -20.11
CA PHE A 696 1.92 -26.38 -18.90
C PHE A 696 2.15 -27.53 -17.92
N SER A 697 3.32 -27.56 -17.30
CA SER A 697 3.63 -28.45 -16.19
C SER A 697 4.20 -27.68 -15.02
N VAL A 698 4.17 -28.27 -13.83
CA VAL A 698 4.90 -27.73 -12.67
C VAL A 698 6.34 -28.26 -12.75
N PRO A 699 7.38 -27.39 -12.72
CA PRO A 699 8.78 -27.81 -12.72
C PRO A 699 9.18 -28.72 -11.54
N GLU A 700 10.14 -29.63 -11.79
CA GLU A 700 10.61 -30.63 -10.82
C GLU A 700 11.42 -30.00 -9.66
N ASN A 701 12.03 -28.84 -9.90
CA ASN A 701 12.84 -28.06 -8.96
C ASN A 701 12.01 -27.17 -8.00
N ILE A 702 10.69 -27.05 -8.19
CA ILE A 702 9.80 -26.31 -7.27
C ILE A 702 9.51 -27.12 -6.01
N HIS A 703 9.36 -26.44 -4.88
CA HIS A 703 8.97 -27.02 -3.60
C HIS A 703 7.85 -26.17 -3.01
N ILE A 704 6.72 -26.77 -2.64
CA ILE A 704 5.58 -26.04 -2.06
C ILE A 704 5.56 -26.23 -0.55
N ILE A 705 5.55 -25.14 0.21
CA ILE A 705 5.44 -25.17 1.67
C ILE A 705 4.14 -24.48 2.07
N GLY A 706 3.13 -25.25 2.45
CA GLY A 706 1.88 -24.75 3.01
C GLY A 706 1.98 -24.54 4.52
N MET A 707 1.24 -23.57 5.05
CA MET A 707 1.14 -23.34 6.50
C MET A 707 -0.32 -23.37 6.92
N MET A 708 -0.59 -24.07 8.01
CA MET A 708 -1.94 -24.31 8.50
C MET A 708 -2.01 -24.12 10.02
N ASN A 709 -2.97 -23.31 10.47
CA ASN A 709 -3.36 -23.27 11.88
C ASN A 709 -4.35 -24.41 12.16
N THR A 710 -4.02 -25.28 13.12
CA THR A 710 -4.86 -26.43 13.48
C THR A 710 -6.05 -26.07 14.37
N ALA A 711 -6.04 -24.87 14.97
CA ALA A 711 -7.13 -24.37 15.80
C ALA A 711 -8.36 -23.94 14.99
N ASP A 712 -8.20 -23.64 13.69
CA ASP A 712 -9.27 -23.14 12.83
C ASP A 712 -10.24 -24.27 12.40
N ARG A 713 -11.21 -24.58 13.27
CA ARG A 713 -12.21 -25.65 13.05
C ARG A 713 -13.33 -25.30 12.06
N SER A 714 -13.49 -24.03 11.70
CA SER A 714 -14.56 -23.51 10.83
C SER A 714 -14.24 -23.60 9.33
N LEU A 715 -13.04 -24.04 8.97
CA LEU A 715 -12.56 -24.12 7.60
C LEU A 715 -12.70 -25.55 7.08
N ALA A 716 -13.03 -25.70 5.79
CA ALA A 716 -13.29 -26.99 5.17
C ALA A 716 -12.16 -27.99 5.45
N MET A 717 -12.50 -29.22 5.86
CA MET A 717 -11.50 -30.29 6.00
C MET A 717 -10.74 -30.43 4.68
N ILE A 718 -9.39 -30.42 4.74
CA ILE A 718 -8.55 -30.62 3.55
C ILE A 718 -8.99 -31.94 2.90
N ASP A 719 -9.38 -31.84 1.63
CA ASP A 719 -9.83 -32.98 0.82
C ASP A 719 -8.81 -34.13 0.89
N TYR A 720 -9.30 -35.36 0.93
CA TYR A 720 -8.48 -36.57 0.92
C TYR A 720 -7.53 -36.60 -0.27
N ALA A 721 -7.97 -36.06 -1.42
CA ALA A 721 -7.14 -35.96 -2.61
C ALA A 721 -5.90 -35.07 -2.37
N LEU A 722 -6.03 -33.98 -1.62
CA LEU A 722 -4.92 -33.09 -1.26
C LEU A 722 -4.01 -33.69 -0.19
N ARG A 723 -4.58 -34.43 0.78
CA ARG A 723 -3.77 -35.10 1.80
C ARG A 723 -2.73 -36.06 1.23
N ARG A 724 -2.98 -36.65 0.05
CA ARG A 724 -2.02 -37.53 -0.64
C ARG A 724 -0.79 -36.79 -1.19
N ARG A 725 -0.96 -35.51 -1.55
CA ARG A 725 -0.01 -34.70 -2.34
C ARG A 725 0.95 -33.90 -1.48
N PHE A 726 0.54 -33.60 -0.26
CA PHE A 726 1.36 -32.94 0.76
C PHE A 726 1.79 -33.95 1.82
N ALA A 727 3.04 -33.85 2.27
CA ALA A 727 3.42 -34.37 3.58
C ALA A 727 2.92 -33.41 4.67
N PHE A 728 2.40 -33.93 5.78
CA PHE A 728 2.01 -33.11 6.92
C PHE A 728 3.10 -33.19 7.97
N PHE A 729 3.56 -32.05 8.43
CA PHE A 729 4.58 -31.94 9.46
C PHE A 729 4.03 -31.11 10.62
N ASP A 730 3.92 -31.74 11.79
CA ASP A 730 3.46 -31.08 13.00
C ASP A 730 4.58 -30.22 13.59
N MET A 731 4.28 -28.95 13.83
CA MET A 731 5.09 -28.02 14.60
C MET A 731 4.49 -27.86 15.98
N GLU A 732 5.29 -28.18 17.00
CA GLU A 732 4.89 -28.15 18.39
C GLU A 732 5.52 -26.94 19.10
N PRO A 733 4.92 -26.45 20.21
CA PRO A 733 5.57 -25.44 21.03
C PRO A 733 6.93 -25.94 21.54
N ALA A 734 8.00 -25.21 21.19
CA ALA A 734 9.38 -25.65 21.35
C ALA A 734 10.04 -25.19 22.66
N PHE A 735 9.26 -24.99 23.74
CA PHE A 735 9.78 -24.56 25.04
C PHE A 735 10.88 -25.49 25.58
N GLN A 736 10.82 -26.78 25.24
CA GLN A 736 11.78 -27.78 25.68
C GLN A 736 13.01 -27.95 24.77
N SER A 737 13.06 -27.24 23.63
CA SER A 737 14.19 -27.32 22.70
C SER A 737 15.45 -26.68 23.29
N ASP A 738 16.62 -27.18 22.89
CA ASP A 738 17.90 -26.66 23.35
C ASP A 738 18.09 -25.19 22.96
N GLY A 739 17.67 -24.80 21.75
CA GLY A 739 17.74 -23.41 21.29
C GLY A 739 16.89 -22.45 22.11
N PHE A 740 15.64 -22.82 22.41
CA PHE A 740 14.77 -21.99 23.25
C PHE A 740 15.29 -21.91 24.69
N LYS A 741 15.77 -23.03 25.27
CA LYS A 741 16.37 -23.06 26.61
C LYS A 741 17.64 -22.21 26.71
N ALA A 742 18.47 -22.21 25.67
CA ALA A 742 19.66 -21.37 25.60
C ALA A 742 19.27 -19.89 25.61
N ARG A 743 18.26 -19.49 24.82
CA ARG A 743 17.72 -18.12 24.82
C ARG A 743 17.16 -17.75 26.19
N GLN A 744 16.33 -18.62 26.76
CA GLN A 744 15.73 -18.42 28.08
C GLN A 744 16.82 -18.19 29.14
N SER A 745 17.88 -19.01 29.12
CA SER A 745 19.03 -18.86 30.02
C SER A 745 19.81 -17.56 29.77
N ALA A 746 19.88 -17.09 28.53
CA ALA A 746 20.56 -15.83 28.18
C ALA A 746 19.80 -14.58 28.67
N ILE A 747 18.48 -14.66 28.82
CA ILE A 747 17.66 -13.57 29.36
C ILE A 747 17.91 -13.35 30.87
N GLN A 748 18.27 -14.41 31.59
CA GLN A 748 18.60 -14.37 33.03
C GLN A 748 17.52 -13.71 33.92
N ASN A 749 16.24 -13.93 33.60
CA ASN A 749 15.11 -13.38 34.37
C ASN A 749 14.28 -14.52 35.03
N PRO A 750 14.35 -14.70 36.35
CA PRO A 750 13.60 -15.75 37.05
C PRO A 750 12.07 -15.69 36.88
N ARG A 751 11.51 -14.50 36.68
CA ARG A 751 10.07 -14.34 36.41
C ARG A 751 9.71 -14.76 35.00
N PHE A 752 10.58 -14.49 34.03
CA PHE A 752 10.43 -15.03 32.69
C PHE A 752 10.46 -16.56 32.71
N ASP A 753 11.37 -17.16 33.48
CA ASP A 753 11.45 -18.62 33.66
C ASP A 753 10.17 -19.20 34.28
N ALA A 754 9.65 -18.52 35.31
CA ALA A 754 8.38 -18.89 35.94
C ALA A 754 7.18 -18.74 34.98
N LEU A 755 7.17 -17.72 34.12
CA LEU A 755 6.14 -17.55 33.09
C LEU A 755 6.17 -18.71 32.10
N VAL A 756 7.35 -19.04 31.56
CA VAL A 756 7.53 -20.17 30.65
C VAL A 756 7.04 -21.47 31.31
N SER A 757 7.46 -21.77 32.53
CA SER A 757 7.02 -22.98 33.24
C SER A 757 5.49 -23.02 33.49
N THR A 758 4.88 -21.87 33.76
CA THR A 758 3.43 -21.75 33.91
C THR A 758 2.71 -22.01 32.59
N VAL A 759 3.23 -21.49 31.47
CA VAL A 759 2.69 -21.68 30.12
C VAL A 759 2.84 -23.14 29.66
N GLU A 760 3.93 -23.82 30.01
CA GLU A 760 4.07 -25.25 29.75
C GLU A 760 3.04 -26.10 30.49
N SER A 761 2.76 -25.76 31.75
CA SER A 761 1.70 -26.39 32.54
C SER A 761 0.32 -26.12 31.94
N LEU A 762 0.07 -24.88 31.50
CA LEU A 762 -1.14 -24.48 30.81
C LEU A 762 -1.32 -25.25 29.48
N ASN A 763 -0.25 -25.41 28.70
CA ASN A 763 -0.25 -26.18 27.45
C ASN A 763 -0.57 -27.67 27.63
N LYS A 764 -0.18 -28.25 28.77
CA LYS A 764 -0.61 -29.60 29.14
C LYS A 764 -2.13 -29.64 29.34
N THR A 765 -2.68 -28.70 30.11
CA THR A 765 -4.12 -28.62 30.34
C THR A 765 -4.92 -28.33 29.08
N ILE A 766 -4.47 -27.42 28.22
CA ILE A 766 -5.10 -27.17 26.91
C ILE A 766 -5.07 -28.43 26.04
N GLY A 767 -3.94 -29.16 26.03
CA GLY A 767 -3.79 -30.36 25.23
C GLY A 767 -4.65 -31.55 25.68
N GLU A 768 -4.92 -31.65 26.98
CA GLU A 768 -5.78 -32.69 27.60
C GLU A 768 -7.28 -32.32 27.56
N ASP A 769 -7.61 -31.08 27.22
CA ASP A 769 -8.98 -30.57 27.16
C ASP A 769 -9.75 -31.18 25.98
N ALA A 770 -10.91 -31.79 26.27
CA ALA A 770 -11.76 -32.44 25.27
C ALA A 770 -12.36 -31.46 24.25
N SER A 771 -12.54 -30.19 24.61
CA SER A 771 -13.10 -29.14 23.76
C SER A 771 -12.04 -28.47 22.89
N LEU A 772 -10.76 -28.44 23.28
CA LEU A 772 -9.66 -27.75 22.57
C LEU A 772 -8.69 -28.72 21.88
N GLY A 773 -7.94 -29.49 22.67
CA GLY A 773 -6.89 -30.40 22.23
C GLY A 773 -5.56 -29.70 21.85
N VAL A 774 -4.61 -30.49 21.36
CA VAL A 774 -3.21 -30.06 21.13
C VAL A 774 -3.04 -28.91 20.12
N GLY A 775 -4.01 -28.73 19.22
CA GLY A 775 -3.98 -27.69 18.18
C GLY A 775 -4.19 -26.27 18.70
N PHE A 776 -4.61 -26.12 19.96
CA PHE A 776 -4.86 -24.84 20.65
C PHE A 776 -3.74 -24.49 21.64
N ARG A 777 -2.66 -25.29 21.73
CA ARG A 777 -1.54 -24.94 22.61
C ARG A 777 -0.97 -23.55 22.24
N ILE A 778 -0.41 -22.86 23.22
CA ILE A 778 0.26 -21.58 23.05
C ILE A 778 1.68 -21.82 22.54
N GLY A 779 2.03 -21.20 21.42
CA GLY A 779 3.36 -21.30 20.83
C GLY A 779 4.44 -20.48 21.57
N HIS A 780 5.70 -20.74 21.24
CA HIS A 780 6.85 -20.11 21.87
C HIS A 780 7.16 -18.71 21.29
N SER A 781 6.58 -18.33 20.14
CA SER A 781 6.85 -17.03 19.50
C SER A 781 6.41 -15.85 20.34
N TYR A 782 5.35 -16.02 21.15
CA TYR A 782 4.88 -15.05 22.15
C TYR A 782 5.99 -14.65 23.14
N PHE A 783 6.99 -15.52 23.30
CA PHE A 783 8.10 -15.34 24.25
C PHE A 783 9.43 -15.00 23.57
N CYS A 784 9.40 -14.73 22.26
CA CYS A 784 10.58 -14.41 21.46
C CYS A 784 10.59 -12.92 21.11
N THR A 785 11.24 -12.10 21.94
CA THR A 785 11.45 -10.66 21.68
C THR A 785 12.92 -10.29 21.64
N ASN A 786 13.27 -9.26 20.86
CA ASN A 786 14.58 -8.61 20.92
C ASN A 786 14.62 -7.45 21.94
N ASP A 787 13.47 -7.14 22.57
CA ASP A 787 13.35 -6.13 23.61
C ASP A 787 13.87 -6.64 24.97
N ILE A 788 14.03 -5.72 25.92
CA ILE A 788 14.39 -6.04 27.31
C ILE A 788 13.20 -6.76 27.97
N VAL A 789 13.47 -7.94 28.52
CA VAL A 789 12.46 -8.74 29.24
C VAL A 789 12.42 -8.32 30.71
N ASP A 790 11.59 -7.32 31.00
CA ASP A 790 11.28 -6.83 32.35
C ASP A 790 9.86 -7.20 32.81
N ASP A 791 9.49 -6.81 34.02
CA ASP A 791 8.15 -7.08 34.57
C ASP A 791 7.02 -6.47 33.74
N ALA A 792 7.26 -5.32 33.11
CA ALA A 792 6.27 -4.65 32.29
C ALA A 792 6.02 -5.46 31.02
N TRP A 793 7.08 -5.95 30.37
CA TRP A 793 6.98 -6.84 29.22
C TRP A 793 6.29 -8.16 29.57
N ILE A 794 6.68 -8.82 30.68
CA ILE A 794 6.06 -10.06 31.17
C ILE A 794 4.56 -9.84 31.43
N SER A 795 4.20 -8.74 32.09
CA SER A 795 2.80 -8.38 32.34
C SER A 795 2.05 -8.09 31.03
N SER A 796 2.71 -7.49 30.04
CA SER A 796 2.11 -7.18 28.74
C SER A 796 1.75 -8.46 27.98
N VAL A 797 2.67 -9.44 27.92
CA VAL A 797 2.42 -10.76 27.34
C VAL A 797 1.25 -11.47 28.04
N ILE A 798 1.22 -11.44 29.38
CA ILE A 798 0.14 -12.06 30.15
C ILE A 798 -1.20 -11.38 29.83
N GLU A 799 -1.34 -10.06 30.02
CA GLU A 799 -2.63 -9.37 29.97
C GLU A 799 -3.17 -9.15 28.56
N TYR A 800 -2.31 -8.97 27.57
CA TYR A 800 -2.74 -8.55 26.23
C TYR A 800 -2.61 -9.66 25.18
N GLU A 801 -1.89 -10.73 25.47
CA GLU A 801 -1.76 -11.86 24.54
C GLU A 801 -2.36 -13.15 25.12
N LEU A 802 -1.96 -13.55 26.32
CA LEU A 802 -2.43 -14.80 26.93
C LEU A 802 -3.86 -14.68 27.48
N MET A 803 -4.21 -13.61 28.19
CA MET A 803 -5.55 -13.44 28.77
C MET A 803 -6.66 -13.43 27.72
N PRO A 804 -6.57 -12.66 26.61
CA PRO A 804 -7.62 -12.67 25.59
C PRO A 804 -7.79 -14.05 24.97
N LEU A 805 -6.68 -14.74 24.69
CA LEU A 805 -6.67 -16.09 24.13
C LEU A 805 -7.35 -17.11 25.06
N LEU A 806 -7.11 -17.04 26.36
CA LEU A 806 -7.79 -17.90 27.33
C LEU A 806 -9.30 -17.61 27.44
N ASN A 807 -9.70 -16.33 27.36
CA ASN A 807 -11.12 -15.96 27.33
C ASN A 807 -11.84 -16.49 26.09
N GLU A 808 -11.14 -16.56 24.95
CA GLU A 808 -11.68 -17.18 23.74
C GLU A 808 -11.76 -18.71 23.84
N TYR A 809 -10.74 -19.34 24.44
CA TYR A 809 -10.66 -20.79 24.55
C TYR A 809 -11.70 -21.37 25.51
N TRP A 810 -11.91 -20.72 26.65
CA TRP A 810 -12.82 -21.17 27.71
C TRP A 810 -13.92 -20.13 27.96
N PHE A 811 -14.55 -19.65 26.87
CA PHE A 811 -15.60 -18.62 26.94
C PHE A 811 -16.82 -19.06 27.78
N ASP A 812 -17.07 -20.37 27.85
CA ASP A 812 -18.13 -21.01 28.62
C ASP A 812 -17.66 -21.58 29.97
N GLU A 813 -16.36 -21.54 30.26
CA GLU A 813 -15.74 -22.00 31.51
C GLU A 813 -14.97 -20.87 32.23
N PRO A 814 -15.64 -19.78 32.68
CA PRO A 814 -14.97 -18.61 33.26
C PRO A 814 -14.15 -18.91 34.52
N SER A 815 -14.55 -19.91 35.32
CA SER A 815 -13.79 -20.33 36.51
C SER A 815 -12.42 -20.92 36.17
N LYS A 816 -12.29 -21.55 35.00
CA LYS A 816 -11.03 -22.11 34.50
C LYS A 816 -10.12 -20.99 34.01
N VAL A 817 -10.69 -20.00 33.33
CA VAL A 817 -9.98 -18.77 32.96
C VAL A 817 -9.46 -18.08 34.21
N GLU A 818 -10.32 -17.79 35.21
CA GLU A 818 -9.92 -17.12 36.46
C GLU A 818 -8.77 -17.85 37.18
N SER A 819 -8.83 -19.17 37.26
CA SER A 819 -7.77 -20.01 37.87
C SER A 819 -6.43 -19.87 37.15
N TRP A 820 -6.42 -19.92 35.82
CA TRP A 820 -5.20 -19.75 35.03
C TRP A 820 -4.71 -18.30 34.97
N SER A 821 -5.62 -17.33 34.92
CA SER A 821 -5.30 -15.90 35.05
C SER A 821 -4.60 -15.60 36.35
N ALA A 822 -5.08 -16.15 37.47
CA ALA A 822 -4.45 -15.95 38.78
C ALA A 822 -3.03 -16.53 38.84
N ARG A 823 -2.81 -17.72 38.24
CA ARG A 823 -1.49 -18.34 38.16
C ARG A 823 -0.51 -17.54 37.30
N LEU A 824 -0.95 -17.11 36.12
CA LEU A 824 -0.13 -16.31 35.21
C LEU A 824 0.23 -14.95 35.82
N ARG A 825 -0.75 -14.21 36.37
CA ARG A 825 -0.51 -12.94 37.07
C ARG A 825 0.35 -13.11 38.33
N GLY A 826 0.28 -14.27 38.98
CA GLY A 826 1.10 -14.62 40.14
C GLY A 826 2.60 -14.64 39.84
N VAL A 827 3.00 -14.77 38.57
CA VAL A 827 4.42 -14.76 38.17
C VAL A 827 5.07 -13.39 38.35
N VAL A 828 4.32 -12.30 38.14
CA VAL A 828 4.83 -10.93 38.28
C VAL A 828 4.70 -10.43 39.73
N ASN A 829 3.67 -10.90 40.44
CA ASN A 829 3.35 -10.46 41.80
C ASN A 829 4.03 -11.28 42.90
N GLY A 830 4.66 -12.41 42.55
CA GLY A 830 5.52 -13.23 43.40
C GLY A 830 6.99 -12.82 43.31
#